data_AF-A0A934GU08-F1
#
_entry.id   AF-A0A934GU08-F1
#
_cell.length_a   1.000
_cell.length_b   1.000
_cell.length_c   1.000
_cell.angle_alpha   90.00
_cell.angle_beta   90.00
_cell.angle_gamma   90.00
#
_symmetry.space_group_name_H-M   'P 1'
#
loop_
_entity.id
_entity.type
_entity.pdbx_description
1 polymer ?
#
loop_
_entity_poly.entity_id
_entity_poly.type
_entity_poly.pdbx_seq_one_letter_code
_entity_poly.pdbx_strand_id
1 'polypeptide(L)'
;MTDLRDALDQLRQDIQDLPPSPTSADTAQLEKTARELLAQSKNTPYEEEVRELFSLLARLSAPSSVTAESNQIRGLLRRARIRIEIAGDDHDFDEAIDILAQALDLDPGYVETHDLLMQAAQHSSQHAVKVQGLLDRYGLVLNSEDETETPMPAPVAAPPPKRTDAPPTPTKSAEVPASGPADALLSEIASAYYAGDYGRTVDLANRLLAADPNNAQAAEYRQKADDNMMRGVVPDHRIPFDARVAYNRANSLVRAGNYDEAQRLYREARDIAERAGIPSWKDVEQALLEIQDLALARELLADGDRLLMADDWGGALAKYEGALRVVPNDPEAEERVALVREVQQQYDQANVQMNMLSGSLLKRAKGLTDLLNMASRIRQKLPGSERLQAMVYETNSRIQNIKAQLMAQGEGALGRVESVTAVEEKLRLVDEAVEALRTAVELDAADPKAMNLLQQAQQLRSDLGEGRQVMERAAALIAQNFDNELAQARQMLSGLRHQAQDPRYRMLVADLLSRHLERVEVAIDRHDATTAERWLAIAKEEPFRILGRRTEILKLEDEVRGLRQGHIIRRVALGGVALLILGAVLVLSRDAWEPIVNPPPTDTPQPTDTLTPSTTPTATSTASVTPTATPQPLDQTATAGVIQTRTAGTQQSVDAMTQTAEQIELQFTETIQYINQQATINANATIIGSTLIAGTEQARATVNYFNTQTATYQPPSPTSRPTETNTPTATPTEIEFLCRVVNRDFDGTLRVRSLPSTAGSQISIMPLRQAADVLQQQLGDDNRLWFQISYNVVSGQVVGWVRADYLEQQTTCPPLN
;
A
#
# COMPACT_ATOMS: atom_id res chain seq x y z
N MET A 1 90.10 20.20 2.21
CA MET A 1 89.40 21.49 2.05
C MET A 1 89.02 21.76 0.60
N THR A 2 89.80 21.33 -0.40
CA THR A 2 89.44 21.41 -1.83
C THR A 2 88.21 20.56 -2.17
N ASP A 3 88.13 19.34 -1.62
CA ASP A 3 87.04 18.38 -1.85
C ASP A 3 85.62 18.89 -1.49
N LEU A 4 85.50 19.68 -0.42
CA LEU A 4 84.21 20.21 0.05
C LEU A 4 83.68 21.33 -0.84
N ARG A 5 84.58 22.09 -1.48
CA ARG A 5 84.20 23.19 -2.36
C ARG A 5 83.73 22.66 -3.71
N ASP A 6 84.45 21.67 -4.25
CA ASP A 6 84.07 20.99 -5.49
C ASP A 6 82.71 20.28 -5.34
N ALA A 7 82.43 19.66 -4.18
CA ALA A 7 81.15 19.04 -3.90
C ALA A 7 79.99 20.05 -3.75
N LEU A 8 80.25 21.26 -3.28
CA LEU A 8 79.25 22.33 -3.20
C LEU A 8 78.93 22.93 -4.56
N ASP A 9 79.94 23.12 -5.40
CA ASP A 9 79.75 23.58 -6.76
C ASP A 9 78.99 22.53 -7.60
N GLN A 10 79.25 21.23 -7.37
CA GLN A 10 78.49 20.15 -7.98
C GLN A 10 77.02 20.15 -7.54
N LEU A 11 76.73 20.25 -6.24
CA LEU A 11 75.35 20.33 -5.76
C LEU A 11 74.62 21.56 -6.32
N ARG A 12 75.30 22.70 -6.42
CA ARG A 12 74.74 23.91 -7.03
C ARG A 12 74.40 23.71 -8.50
N GLN A 13 75.26 23.00 -9.24
CA GLN A 13 75.04 22.70 -10.65
C GLN A 13 73.89 21.69 -10.83
N ASP A 14 73.85 20.63 -10.02
CA ASP A 14 72.77 19.64 -10.05
C ASP A 14 71.40 20.27 -9.72
N ILE A 15 71.36 21.29 -8.85
CA ILE A 15 70.13 22.05 -8.57
C ILE A 15 69.73 22.96 -9.75
N GLN A 16 70.70 23.52 -10.50
CA GLN A 16 70.43 24.35 -11.67
C GLN A 16 69.97 23.53 -12.89
N ASP A 17 70.41 22.28 -12.98
CA ASP A 17 70.08 21.36 -14.06
C ASP A 17 68.75 20.61 -13.84
N LEU A 18 68.06 20.85 -12.71
CA LEU A 18 66.73 20.30 -12.47
C LEU A 18 65.71 20.80 -13.52
N PRO A 19 64.80 19.94 -14.00
CA PRO A 19 63.72 20.36 -14.89
C PRO A 19 62.79 21.37 -14.19
N PRO A 20 62.03 22.18 -14.94
CA PRO A 20 61.12 23.20 -14.38
C PRO A 20 60.02 22.62 -13.46
N SER A 21 59.84 21.30 -13.44
CA SER A 21 58.95 20.58 -12.52
C SER A 21 59.62 19.27 -12.07
N PRO A 22 60.50 19.31 -11.06
CA PRO A 22 61.26 18.14 -10.63
C PRO A 22 60.39 17.18 -9.80
N THR A 23 60.59 15.87 -9.97
CA THR A 23 59.81 14.89 -9.20
C THR A 23 60.20 14.90 -7.73
N SER A 24 59.34 14.35 -6.86
CA SER A 24 59.65 14.19 -5.43
C SER A 24 60.85 13.27 -5.20
N ALA A 25 61.14 12.36 -6.13
CA ALA A 25 62.31 11.48 -6.05
C ALA A 25 63.61 12.23 -6.37
N ASP A 26 63.60 13.07 -7.42
CA ASP A 26 64.76 13.86 -7.84
C ASP A 26 65.17 14.86 -6.75
N THR A 27 64.19 15.54 -6.16
CA THR A 27 64.40 16.50 -5.07
C THR A 27 64.84 15.81 -3.77
N ALA A 28 64.31 14.62 -3.45
CA ALA A 28 64.71 13.86 -2.26
C ALA A 28 66.16 13.34 -2.33
N GLN A 29 66.64 12.96 -3.51
CA GLN A 29 68.01 12.50 -3.69
C GLN A 29 69.02 13.64 -3.49
N LEU A 30 68.73 14.83 -4.03
CA LEU A 30 69.55 16.03 -3.82
C LEU A 30 69.48 16.53 -2.37
N GLU A 31 68.32 16.43 -1.71
CA GLU A 31 68.18 16.77 -0.29
C GLU A 31 69.01 15.84 0.62
N LYS A 32 69.16 14.57 0.24
CA LYS A 32 70.04 13.63 0.93
C LYS A 32 71.51 14.03 0.78
N THR A 33 71.96 14.34 -0.43
CA THR A 33 73.32 14.82 -0.70
C THR A 33 73.61 16.12 0.06
N ALA A 34 72.66 17.05 0.06
CA ALA A 34 72.77 18.30 0.79
C ALA A 34 72.84 18.11 2.32
N ARG A 35 72.10 17.12 2.88
CA ARG A 35 72.21 16.74 4.30
C ARG A 35 73.59 16.17 4.66
N GLU A 36 74.15 15.33 3.79
CA GLU A 36 75.49 14.78 3.98
C GLU A 36 76.57 15.88 3.92
N LEU A 37 76.45 16.82 2.98
CA LEU A 37 77.34 17.99 2.88
C LEU A 37 77.18 18.95 4.07
N LEU A 38 75.97 19.13 4.60
CA LEU A 38 75.75 19.95 5.80
C LEU A 38 76.40 19.33 7.04
N ALA A 39 76.36 18.00 7.15
CA ALA A 39 77.04 17.29 8.23
C ALA A 39 78.57 17.41 8.13
N GLN A 40 79.12 17.35 6.92
CA GLN A 40 80.56 17.47 6.66
C GLN A 40 81.10 18.91 6.77
N SER A 41 80.27 19.91 6.47
CA SER A 41 80.64 21.34 6.48
C SER A 41 80.49 22.01 7.86
N LYS A 42 80.04 21.28 8.88
CA LYS A 42 79.79 21.81 10.23
C LYS A 42 81.07 22.39 10.86
N ASN A 43 80.99 23.61 11.39
CA ASN A 43 82.11 24.40 11.93
C ASN A 43 83.19 24.78 10.89
N THR A 44 82.84 24.82 9.60
CA THR A 44 83.72 25.30 8.52
C THR A 44 83.14 26.59 7.90
N PRO A 45 83.95 27.42 7.21
CA PRO A 45 83.43 28.64 6.56
C PRO A 45 82.41 28.38 5.44
N TYR A 46 82.24 27.13 4.99
CA TYR A 46 81.29 26.76 3.94
C TYR A 46 79.89 26.39 4.48
N GLU A 47 79.71 26.32 5.80
CA GLU A 47 78.45 25.90 6.44
C GLU A 47 77.26 26.80 6.05
N GLU A 48 77.50 28.11 5.93
CA GLU A 48 76.46 29.08 5.56
C GLU A 48 75.98 28.88 4.11
N GLU A 49 76.92 28.63 3.18
CA GLU A 49 76.62 28.37 1.77
C GLU A 49 75.84 27.06 1.58
N VAL A 50 76.16 26.01 2.35
CA VAL A 50 75.42 24.74 2.33
C VAL A 50 73.99 24.92 2.86
N ARG A 51 73.80 25.74 3.90
CA ARG A 51 72.47 26.04 4.45
C ARG A 51 71.61 26.82 3.46
N GLU A 52 72.18 27.73 2.69
CA GLU A 52 71.45 28.45 1.65
C GLU A 52 70.98 27.50 0.55
N LEU A 53 71.85 26.63 0.03
CA LEU A 53 71.48 25.61 -0.96
C LEU A 53 70.42 24.64 -0.44
N PHE A 54 70.53 24.24 0.84
CA PHE A 54 69.53 23.40 1.51
C PHE A 54 68.18 24.11 1.61
N SER A 55 68.17 25.41 1.93
CA SER A 55 66.94 26.20 2.00
C SER A 55 66.28 26.38 0.62
N LEU A 56 67.09 26.46 -0.45
CA LEU A 56 66.62 26.56 -1.82
C LEU A 56 66.02 25.23 -2.31
N LEU A 57 66.67 24.10 -2.01
CA LEU A 57 66.11 22.75 -2.22
C LEU A 57 64.81 22.55 -1.44
N ALA A 58 64.76 22.99 -0.18
CA ALA A 58 63.56 22.89 0.65
C ALA A 58 62.38 23.74 0.12
N ARG A 59 62.67 24.87 -0.55
CA ARG A 59 61.64 25.67 -1.23
C ARG A 59 61.16 25.03 -2.53
N LEU A 60 62.07 24.37 -3.26
CA LEU A 60 61.72 23.60 -4.46
C LEU A 60 60.94 22.32 -4.12
N SER A 61 61.11 21.78 -2.91
CA SER A 61 60.38 20.61 -2.41
C SER A 61 59.15 20.96 -1.54
N ALA A 62 58.92 22.23 -1.21
CA ALA A 62 57.79 22.65 -0.39
C ALA A 62 56.46 22.52 -1.14
N PRO A 63 55.50 21.68 -0.69
CA PRO A 63 54.21 21.51 -1.35
C PRO A 63 53.28 22.65 -0.92
N SER A 64 53.32 23.78 -1.63
CA SER A 64 52.49 24.94 -1.28
C SER A 64 51.22 25.09 -2.16
N SER A 65 51.10 24.34 -3.26
CA SER A 65 49.89 24.25 -4.10
C SER A 65 49.38 22.82 -4.28
N VAL A 66 50.23 21.82 -4.03
CA VAL A 66 49.98 20.41 -4.36
C VAL A 66 48.90 19.75 -3.49
N THR A 67 48.61 20.24 -2.28
CA THR A 67 47.62 19.60 -1.40
C THR A 67 46.17 19.97 -1.75
N ALA A 68 45.90 21.24 -2.07
CA ALA A 68 44.56 21.69 -2.47
C ALA A 68 44.18 21.18 -3.88
N GLU A 69 45.11 21.27 -4.84
CA GLU A 69 44.92 20.79 -6.22
C GLU A 69 44.81 19.25 -6.26
N SER A 70 45.62 18.51 -5.50
CA SER A 70 45.51 17.04 -5.44
C SER A 70 44.25 16.55 -4.74
N ASN A 71 43.71 17.30 -3.77
CA ASN A 71 42.41 16.99 -3.16
C ASN A 71 41.26 17.23 -4.16
N GLN A 72 41.37 18.29 -4.97
CA GLN A 72 40.40 18.60 -6.02
C GLN A 72 40.42 17.55 -7.16
N ILE A 73 41.59 17.14 -7.63
CA ILE A 73 41.76 16.07 -8.62
C ILE A 73 41.17 14.75 -8.09
N ARG A 74 41.47 14.37 -6.85
CA ARG A 74 40.89 13.17 -6.23
C ARG A 74 39.35 13.21 -6.16
N GLY A 75 38.76 14.38 -5.90
CA GLY A 75 37.31 14.57 -5.95
C GLY A 75 36.74 14.35 -7.36
N LEU A 76 37.38 14.92 -8.38
CA LEU A 76 36.98 14.74 -9.79
C LEU A 76 37.09 13.27 -10.22
N LEU A 77 38.17 12.58 -9.86
CA LEU A 77 38.38 11.17 -10.20
C LEU A 77 37.37 10.25 -9.53
N ARG A 78 37.06 10.49 -8.25
CA ARG A 78 36.01 9.74 -7.56
C ARG A 78 34.66 9.91 -8.27
N ARG A 79 34.29 11.14 -8.64
CA ARG A 79 33.04 11.41 -9.36
C ARG A 79 33.00 10.74 -10.73
N ALA A 80 34.09 10.85 -11.50
CA ALA A 80 34.20 10.21 -12.82
C ALA A 80 34.10 8.67 -12.70
N ARG A 81 34.79 8.06 -11.73
CA ARG A 81 34.71 6.62 -11.46
C ARG A 81 33.30 6.18 -11.13
N ILE A 82 32.62 6.89 -10.23
CA ILE A 82 31.25 6.55 -9.84
C ILE A 82 30.32 6.60 -11.06
N ARG A 83 30.43 7.64 -11.91
CA ARG A 83 29.66 7.74 -13.16
C ARG A 83 29.93 6.58 -14.12
N ILE A 84 31.21 6.23 -14.34
CA ILE A 84 31.59 5.08 -15.18
C ILE A 84 31.02 3.77 -14.62
N GLU A 85 31.02 3.58 -13.30
CA GLU A 85 30.52 2.36 -12.66
C GLU A 85 28.99 2.22 -12.69
N ILE A 86 28.25 3.32 -12.66
CA ILE A 86 26.78 3.35 -12.67
C ILE A 86 26.21 3.75 -14.02
N ALA A 87 27.05 3.76 -15.05
CA ALA A 87 26.67 4.20 -16.38
C ALA A 87 25.58 3.30 -16.94
N GLY A 88 24.42 3.89 -17.21
CA GLY A 88 23.28 3.24 -17.85
C GLY A 88 23.18 3.55 -19.34
N ASP A 89 23.75 4.68 -19.75
CA ASP A 89 23.75 5.19 -21.13
C ASP A 89 25.09 5.85 -21.51
N ASP A 90 25.20 6.25 -22.79
CA ASP A 90 26.40 6.94 -23.31
C ASP A 90 26.60 8.33 -22.67
N HIS A 91 25.53 8.95 -22.14
CA HIS A 91 25.60 10.29 -21.55
C HIS A 91 26.43 10.29 -20.27
N ASP A 92 26.33 9.25 -19.44
CA ASP A 92 27.16 9.08 -18.24
C ASP A 92 28.66 9.03 -18.54
N PHE A 93 29.05 8.36 -19.63
CA PHE A 93 30.43 8.29 -20.08
C PHE A 93 30.91 9.63 -20.64
N ASP A 94 30.06 10.33 -21.39
CA ASP A 94 30.36 11.67 -21.87
C ASP A 94 30.63 12.65 -20.73
N GLU A 95 29.80 12.63 -19.70
CA GLU A 95 30.01 13.46 -18.51
C GLU A 95 31.23 13.04 -17.71
N ALA A 96 31.50 11.73 -17.58
CA ALA A 96 32.73 11.25 -16.96
C ALA A 96 33.98 11.75 -17.70
N ILE A 97 33.97 11.73 -19.04
CA ILE A 97 35.06 12.28 -19.87
C ILE A 97 35.19 13.80 -19.65
N ASP A 98 34.09 14.53 -19.57
CA ASP A 98 34.11 15.98 -19.33
C ASP A 98 34.63 16.32 -17.91
N ILE A 99 34.40 15.46 -16.92
CA ILE A 99 34.96 15.56 -15.57
C ILE A 99 36.45 15.24 -15.58
N LEU A 100 36.88 14.22 -16.33
CA LEU A 100 38.29 13.86 -16.49
C LEU A 100 39.08 14.92 -17.27
N ALA A 101 38.43 15.60 -18.22
CA ALA A 101 39.00 16.77 -18.89
C ALA A 101 39.29 17.91 -17.90
N GLN A 102 38.38 18.16 -16.94
CA GLN A 102 38.63 19.13 -15.85
C GLN A 102 39.81 18.71 -14.96
N ALA A 103 40.04 17.40 -14.77
CA ALA A 103 41.19 16.91 -14.02
C ALA A 103 42.50 17.12 -14.81
N LEU A 104 42.50 16.91 -16.13
CA LEU A 104 43.64 17.21 -17.01
C LEU A 104 43.97 18.70 -17.05
N ASP A 105 42.98 19.59 -16.94
CA ASP A 105 43.22 21.04 -16.85
C ASP A 105 43.98 21.45 -15.58
N LEU A 106 43.86 20.65 -14.50
CA LEU A 106 44.59 20.87 -13.25
C LEU A 106 45.99 20.24 -13.30
N ASP A 107 46.07 18.97 -13.69
CA ASP A 107 47.32 18.24 -13.84
C ASP A 107 47.26 17.26 -15.03
N PRO A 108 47.86 17.61 -16.17
CA PRO A 108 47.93 16.74 -17.34
C PRO A 108 48.74 15.46 -17.14
N GLY A 109 49.53 15.34 -16.07
CA GLY A 109 50.41 14.19 -15.81
C GLY A 109 49.80 13.13 -14.89
N TYR A 110 48.59 13.34 -14.36
CA TYR A 110 48.03 12.47 -13.33
C TYR A 110 47.60 11.10 -13.90
N VAL A 111 48.36 10.05 -13.56
CA VAL A 111 48.24 8.69 -14.14
C VAL A 111 46.82 8.12 -14.07
N GLU A 112 46.14 8.24 -12.92
CA GLU A 112 44.79 7.69 -12.73
C GLU A 112 43.75 8.36 -13.65
N THR A 113 43.97 9.63 -14.03
CA THR A 113 43.11 10.34 -14.99
C THR A 113 43.18 9.68 -16.36
N HIS A 114 44.39 9.28 -16.78
CA HIS A 114 44.60 8.57 -18.04
C HIS A 114 43.97 7.18 -18.02
N ASP A 115 44.13 6.44 -16.92
CA ASP A 115 43.53 5.11 -16.77
C ASP A 115 42.00 5.15 -16.90
N LEU A 116 41.36 6.11 -16.22
CA LEU A 116 39.91 6.29 -16.29
C LEU A 116 39.44 6.78 -17.68
N LEU A 117 40.22 7.63 -18.35
CA LEU A 117 39.94 8.04 -19.74
C LEU A 117 40.03 6.85 -20.69
N MET A 118 41.03 5.98 -20.53
CA MET A 118 41.15 4.74 -21.31
C MET A 118 40.00 3.78 -21.02
N GLN A 119 39.57 3.68 -19.76
CA GLN A 119 38.40 2.88 -19.38
C GLN A 119 37.12 3.40 -20.07
N ALA A 120 36.90 4.72 -20.09
CA ALA A 120 35.76 5.33 -20.80
C ALA A 120 35.85 5.13 -22.32
N ALA A 121 37.05 5.23 -22.91
CA ALA A 121 37.29 5.00 -24.33
C ALA A 121 36.93 3.57 -24.77
N GLN A 122 37.05 2.58 -23.89
CA GLN A 122 36.71 1.19 -24.18
C GLN A 122 35.19 0.96 -24.31
N HIS A 123 34.34 1.87 -23.82
CA HIS A 123 32.89 1.69 -23.84
C HIS A 123 32.31 1.75 -25.26
N SER A 124 32.70 2.75 -26.05
CA SER A 124 32.20 2.91 -27.42
C SER A 124 33.25 3.51 -28.34
N SER A 125 33.14 3.21 -29.64
CA SER A 125 34.02 3.82 -30.65
C SER A 125 33.93 5.35 -30.71
N GLN A 126 32.79 5.93 -30.31
CA GLN A 126 32.62 7.38 -30.25
C GLN A 126 33.40 7.98 -29.07
N HIS A 127 33.30 7.35 -27.89
CA HIS A 127 34.09 7.73 -26.72
C HIS A 127 35.59 7.57 -26.97
N ALA A 128 36.01 6.53 -27.68
CA ALA A 128 37.41 6.35 -28.08
C ALA A 128 37.94 7.54 -28.91
N VAL A 129 37.16 8.01 -29.89
CA VAL A 129 37.53 9.20 -30.69
C VAL A 129 37.55 10.46 -29.84
N LYS A 130 36.58 10.65 -28.94
CA LYS A 130 36.52 11.81 -28.03
C LYS A 130 37.73 11.85 -27.09
N VAL A 131 38.06 10.71 -26.47
CA VAL A 131 39.23 10.58 -25.60
C VAL A 131 40.53 10.76 -26.38
N GLN A 132 40.63 10.20 -27.59
CA GLN A 132 41.81 10.39 -28.43
C GLN A 132 42.02 11.88 -28.79
N GLY A 133 40.96 12.57 -29.20
CA GLY A 133 41.01 14.02 -29.47
C GLY A 133 41.34 14.84 -28.22
N LEU A 134 40.91 14.40 -27.04
CA LEU A 134 41.28 14.99 -25.76
C LEU A 134 42.79 14.83 -25.49
N LEU A 135 43.32 13.60 -25.58
CA LEU A 135 44.74 13.31 -25.33
C LEU A 135 45.66 14.03 -26.33
N ASP A 136 45.27 14.08 -27.61
CA ASP A 136 45.99 14.83 -28.66
C ASP A 136 46.11 16.32 -28.31
N ARG A 137 45.07 16.90 -27.67
CA ARG A 137 45.05 18.32 -27.27
C ARG A 137 46.07 18.64 -26.18
N TYR A 138 46.32 17.70 -25.27
CA TYR A 138 47.32 17.84 -24.20
C TYR A 138 48.71 17.31 -24.61
N GLY A 139 48.88 16.84 -25.86
CA GLY A 139 50.16 16.35 -26.38
C GLY A 139 50.62 15.03 -25.76
N LEU A 140 49.68 14.22 -25.26
CA LEU A 140 49.94 12.95 -24.57
C LEU A 140 49.89 11.80 -25.58
N VAL A 141 50.99 11.04 -25.71
CA VAL A 141 51.08 9.88 -26.60
C VAL A 141 50.89 8.59 -25.80
N LEU A 142 49.99 7.73 -26.27
CA LEU A 142 49.73 6.39 -25.72
C LEU A 142 50.98 5.50 -25.88
N ASN A 143 51.77 5.37 -24.83
CA ASN A 143 52.74 4.29 -24.73
C ASN A 143 52.13 3.18 -23.87
N SER A 144 51.50 2.22 -24.54
CA SER A 144 51.18 0.92 -23.98
C SER A 144 52.43 0.04 -24.00
N GLU A 145 53.10 -0.15 -22.87
CA GLU A 145 53.84 -1.38 -22.49
C GLU A 145 54.61 -1.19 -21.16
N ASP A 146 54.56 -2.25 -20.33
CA ASP A 146 55.28 -2.52 -19.08
C ASP A 146 54.85 -1.71 -17.83
N GLU A 147 54.53 -2.28 -16.67
CA GLU A 147 54.85 -3.59 -16.10
C GLU A 147 53.83 -3.93 -14.98
N THR A 148 53.43 -5.20 -14.93
CA THR A 148 52.67 -5.82 -13.84
C THR A 148 53.43 -5.77 -12.51
N GLU A 149 52.84 -5.16 -11.47
CA GLU A 149 53.20 -5.46 -10.09
C GLU A 149 51.96 -5.79 -9.24
N THR A 150 52.03 -6.95 -8.60
CA THR A 150 50.97 -7.63 -7.83
C THR A 150 50.50 -6.88 -6.58
N PRO A 151 49.27 -7.17 -6.09
CA PRO A 151 48.63 -6.44 -4.99
C PRO A 151 49.11 -6.90 -3.61
N MET A 152 49.46 -5.94 -2.73
CA MET A 152 49.64 -6.18 -1.29
C MET A 152 48.50 -5.56 -0.46
N PRO A 153 48.20 -6.12 0.73
CA PRO A 153 46.87 -6.08 1.33
C PRO A 153 46.61 -4.86 2.22
N ALA A 154 45.32 -4.55 2.37
CA ALA A 154 44.75 -3.49 3.19
C ALA A 154 45.27 -3.45 4.65
N PRO A 155 45.48 -2.24 5.22
CA PRO A 155 45.61 -2.09 6.66
C PRO A 155 44.23 -1.99 7.34
N VAL A 156 44.10 -2.76 8.41
CA VAL A 156 42.98 -2.86 9.33
C VAL A 156 42.66 -1.51 9.98
N ALA A 157 41.36 -1.18 10.00
CA ALA A 157 40.79 -0.04 10.71
C ALA A 157 41.02 -0.15 12.23
N ALA A 158 41.53 0.92 12.83
CA ALA A 158 41.53 1.13 14.28
C ALA A 158 40.40 2.12 14.67
N PRO A 159 39.74 1.91 15.82
CA PRO A 159 38.53 2.66 16.21
C PRO A 159 38.86 4.09 16.70
N PRO A 160 37.87 5.01 16.68
CA PRO A 160 38.11 6.43 16.96
C PRO A 160 38.34 6.69 18.46
N PRO A 161 39.25 7.61 18.84
CA PRO A 161 39.32 8.07 20.22
C PRO A 161 38.19 9.06 20.53
N LYS A 162 37.69 8.94 21.75
CA LYS A 162 36.66 9.79 22.37
C LYS A 162 37.12 11.24 22.49
N ARG A 163 36.14 12.15 22.41
CA ARG A 163 36.21 13.51 22.95
C ARG A 163 36.89 13.51 24.31
N THR A 164 37.94 14.30 24.42
CA THR A 164 38.45 14.81 25.70
C THR A 164 38.26 16.32 25.73
N ASP A 165 37.95 16.76 26.93
CA ASP A 165 37.40 18.06 27.29
C ASP A 165 38.25 19.27 26.92
N ALA A 166 37.55 20.41 26.97
CA ALA A 166 38.02 21.78 26.85
C ALA A 166 39.38 22.06 27.53
N PRO A 167 40.16 23.04 27.02
CA PRO A 167 41.39 23.45 27.67
C PRO A 167 41.07 24.16 29.00
N PRO A 168 41.84 23.92 30.08
CA PRO A 168 41.71 24.71 31.28
C PRO A 168 42.26 26.12 31.03
N THR A 169 41.45 27.12 31.36
CA THR A 169 41.91 28.47 31.67
C THR A 169 43.02 28.45 32.71
N PRO A 170 44.16 29.14 32.52
CA PRO A 170 45.09 29.39 33.61
C PRO A 170 44.60 30.58 34.44
N THR A 171 44.37 30.31 35.73
CA THR A 171 44.17 31.32 36.76
C THR A 171 45.50 31.99 37.11
N LYS A 172 45.47 33.32 37.07
CA LYS A 172 46.33 34.34 37.70
C LYS A 172 47.58 33.91 38.49
N SER A 173 48.68 34.54 38.05
CA SER A 173 49.65 35.33 38.82
C SER A 173 50.58 34.60 39.79
N ALA A 174 51.83 34.45 39.35
CA ALA A 174 53.02 34.50 40.19
C ALA A 174 54.08 35.34 39.47
N GLU A 175 54.26 36.55 39.98
CA GLU A 175 55.54 37.23 40.25
C GLU A 175 56.70 37.09 39.24
N VAL A 176 57.07 38.21 38.64
CA VAL A 176 58.28 38.41 37.83
C VAL A 176 59.52 38.33 38.71
N PRO A 177 60.53 37.52 38.33
CA PRO A 177 61.91 37.95 38.45
C PRO A 177 62.59 37.90 37.07
N ALA A 178 63.32 38.99 36.77
CA ALA A 178 64.22 39.20 35.64
C ALA A 178 64.31 38.04 34.60
N SER A 179 63.49 38.12 33.56
CA SER A 179 63.48 37.19 32.43
C SER A 179 64.82 37.27 31.68
N GLY A 180 65.49 36.13 31.54
CA GLY A 180 66.53 36.01 30.53
C GLY A 180 65.93 36.22 29.13
N PRO A 181 66.74 36.56 28.11
CA PRO A 181 66.25 36.70 26.74
C PRO A 181 65.53 35.45 26.20
N ALA A 182 65.84 34.26 26.74
CA ALA A 182 65.18 32.99 26.40
C ALA A 182 63.73 32.88 26.92
N ASP A 183 63.43 33.38 28.14
CA ASP A 183 62.09 33.32 28.71
C ASP A 183 61.12 34.29 28.01
N ALA A 184 61.65 35.45 27.58
CA ALA A 184 60.90 36.39 26.76
C ALA A 184 60.52 35.79 25.40
N LEU A 185 61.46 35.08 24.75
CA LEU A 185 61.19 34.36 23.50
C LEU A 185 60.17 33.23 23.69
N LEU A 186 60.25 32.46 24.78
CA LEU A 186 59.25 31.42 25.08
C LEU A 186 57.84 32.00 25.25
N SER A 187 57.70 33.15 25.91
CA SER A 187 56.41 33.83 26.05
C SER A 187 55.88 34.30 24.69
N GLU A 188 56.74 34.78 23.79
CA GLU A 188 56.37 35.18 22.43
C GLU A 188 55.96 33.98 21.56
N ILE A 189 56.69 32.85 21.66
CA ILE A 189 56.35 31.58 21.00
C ILE A 189 54.95 31.12 21.41
N ALA A 190 54.67 31.08 22.72
CA ALA A 190 53.37 30.68 23.24
C ALA A 190 52.26 31.64 22.76
N SER A 191 52.52 32.96 22.80
CA SER A 191 51.56 33.95 22.31
C SER A 191 51.25 33.77 20.81
N ALA A 192 52.26 33.55 19.98
CA ALA A 192 52.08 33.31 18.55
C ALA A 192 51.29 32.01 18.30
N TYR A 193 51.57 30.96 19.08
CA TYR A 193 50.87 29.68 18.98
C TYR A 193 49.39 29.80 19.30
N TYR A 194 49.03 30.48 20.40
CA TYR A 194 47.63 30.69 20.77
C TYR A 194 46.90 31.69 19.88
N ALA A 195 47.63 32.65 19.28
CA ALA A 195 47.11 33.51 18.21
C ALA A 195 46.87 32.75 16.89
N GLY A 196 47.28 31.48 16.83
CA GLY A 196 47.12 30.61 15.68
C GLY A 196 48.17 30.81 14.60
N ASP A 197 49.16 31.70 14.78
CA ASP A 197 50.21 32.00 13.79
C ASP A 197 51.33 30.94 13.84
N TYR A 198 51.01 29.73 13.38
CA TYR A 198 51.91 28.58 13.45
C TYR A 198 53.23 28.78 12.71
N GLY A 199 53.23 29.48 11.57
CA GLY A 199 54.46 29.82 10.84
C GLY A 199 55.40 30.66 11.71
N ARG A 200 54.87 31.71 12.33
CA ARG A 200 55.65 32.53 13.27
C ARG A 200 56.06 31.76 14.52
N THR A 201 55.22 30.84 15.02
CA THR A 201 55.58 29.97 16.14
C THR A 201 56.80 29.11 15.81
N VAL A 202 56.83 28.49 14.64
CA VAL A 202 57.93 27.65 14.16
C VAL A 202 59.21 28.48 14.01
N ASP A 203 59.11 29.67 13.41
CA ASP A 203 60.25 30.58 13.24
C ASP A 203 60.84 31.03 14.58
N LEU A 204 60.01 31.46 15.53
CA LEU A 204 60.44 31.88 16.86
C LEU A 204 61.02 30.70 17.67
N ALA A 205 60.40 29.53 17.58
CA ALA A 205 60.89 28.32 18.24
C ALA A 205 62.25 27.88 17.68
N ASN A 206 62.45 27.93 16.37
CA ASN A 206 63.73 27.62 15.73
C ASN A 206 64.83 28.61 16.13
N ARG A 207 64.52 29.91 16.25
CA ARG A 207 65.47 30.92 16.76
C ARG A 207 65.90 30.62 18.19
N LEU A 208 64.96 30.23 19.04
CA LEU A 208 65.27 29.87 20.43
C LEU A 208 66.08 28.57 20.51
N LEU A 209 65.74 27.55 19.72
CA LEU A 209 66.48 26.29 19.66
C LEU A 209 67.88 26.44 19.07
N ALA A 210 68.11 27.44 18.21
CA ALA A 210 69.44 27.77 17.71
C ALA A 210 70.34 28.39 18.81
N ALA A 211 69.75 29.14 19.74
CA ALA A 211 70.46 29.72 20.89
C ALA A 211 70.59 28.73 22.07
N ASP A 212 69.58 27.90 22.30
CA ASP A 212 69.53 26.87 23.34
C ASP A 212 68.95 25.55 22.77
N PRO A 213 69.82 24.65 22.28
CA PRO A 213 69.39 23.38 21.68
C PRO A 213 68.66 22.43 22.63
N ASN A 214 68.78 22.60 23.95
CA ASN A 214 68.20 21.69 24.94
C ASN A 214 66.83 22.18 25.48
N ASN A 215 66.26 23.23 24.90
CA ASN A 215 64.98 23.79 25.34
C ASN A 215 63.79 22.90 24.92
N ALA A 216 63.36 22.01 25.83
CA ALA A 216 62.26 21.07 25.57
C ALA A 216 60.92 21.75 25.23
N GLN A 217 60.63 22.91 25.82
CA GLN A 217 59.37 23.62 25.59
C GLN A 217 59.31 24.25 24.18
N ALA A 218 60.41 24.83 23.71
CA ALA A 218 60.51 25.37 22.36
C ALA A 218 60.34 24.27 21.29
N ALA A 219 60.95 23.10 21.52
CA ALA A 219 60.78 21.94 20.64
C ALA A 219 59.33 21.43 20.60
N GLU A 220 58.65 21.42 21.74
CA GLU A 220 57.24 21.02 21.84
C GLU A 220 56.30 21.98 21.09
N TYR A 221 56.47 23.30 21.27
CA TYR A 221 55.69 24.29 20.54
C TYR A 221 55.94 24.25 19.04
N ARG A 222 57.19 24.05 18.61
CA ARG A 222 57.52 23.85 17.20
C ARG A 222 56.76 22.64 16.65
N GLN A 223 56.88 21.49 17.30
CA GLN A 223 56.22 20.26 16.86
C GLN A 223 54.69 20.40 16.79
N LYS A 224 54.07 21.04 17.79
CA LYS A 224 52.62 21.28 17.81
C LYS A 224 52.19 22.26 16.71
N ALA A 225 52.97 23.29 16.46
CA ALA A 225 52.71 24.25 15.40
C ALA A 225 52.85 23.60 14.01
N ASP A 226 53.89 22.79 13.80
CA ASP A 226 54.08 21.99 12.59
C ASP A 226 52.90 21.04 12.36
N ASP A 227 52.43 20.33 13.40
CA ASP A 227 51.28 19.41 13.30
C ASP A 227 49.98 20.17 12.98
N ASN A 228 49.71 21.32 13.62
CA ASN A 228 48.52 22.12 13.32
C ASN A 228 48.58 22.74 11.92
N MET A 229 49.76 23.19 11.48
CA MET A 229 49.98 23.71 10.14
C MET A 229 49.76 22.63 9.09
N MET A 230 50.32 21.43 9.31
CA MET A 230 50.12 20.27 8.44
C MET A 230 48.66 19.82 8.38
N ARG A 231 47.91 19.96 9.49
CA ARG A 231 46.49 19.61 9.56
C ARG A 231 45.55 20.72 9.09
N GLY A 232 46.04 21.91 8.76
CA GLY A 232 45.19 23.05 8.34
C GLY A 232 44.18 23.50 9.41
N VAL A 233 44.47 23.26 10.70
CA VAL A 233 43.59 23.65 11.81
C VAL A 233 43.78 25.13 12.09
N VAL A 234 42.72 25.93 12.00
CA VAL A 234 42.78 27.38 12.21
C VAL A 234 41.92 27.77 13.41
N PRO A 235 42.45 28.48 14.41
CA PRO A 235 41.64 28.96 15.53
C PRO A 235 40.57 29.95 15.08
N ASP A 236 39.35 29.84 15.63
CA ASP A 236 38.18 30.64 15.21
C ASP A 236 38.41 32.17 15.26
N HIS A 237 39.21 32.65 16.21
CA HIS A 237 39.54 34.06 16.35
C HIS A 237 40.50 34.58 15.27
N ARG A 238 41.25 33.69 14.60
CA ARG A 238 42.12 34.04 13.47
C ARG A 238 41.31 34.23 12.18
N ILE A 239 40.16 33.55 12.07
CA ILE A 239 39.32 33.58 10.87
C ILE A 239 38.65 34.97 10.76
N PRO A 240 38.76 35.66 9.60
CA PRO A 240 38.09 36.93 9.37
C PRO A 240 36.58 36.83 9.61
N PHE A 241 35.97 37.90 10.12
CA PHE A 241 34.52 37.94 10.35
C PHE A 241 33.73 37.61 9.09
N ASP A 242 34.10 38.22 7.96
CA ASP A 242 33.42 38.02 6.67
C ASP A 242 33.52 36.56 6.19
N ALA A 243 34.68 35.92 6.38
CA ALA A 243 34.87 34.51 6.04
C ALA A 243 33.96 33.59 6.88
N ARG A 244 33.85 33.85 8.19
CA ARG A 244 32.92 33.10 9.06
C ARG A 244 31.46 33.32 8.66
N VAL A 245 31.09 34.54 8.29
CA VAL A 245 29.72 34.84 7.84
C VAL A 245 29.41 34.09 6.54
N ALA A 246 30.31 34.12 5.56
CA ALA A 246 30.16 33.36 4.31
C ALA A 246 30.04 31.86 4.56
N TYR A 247 30.91 31.29 5.42
CA TYR A 247 30.85 29.88 5.82
C TYR A 247 29.54 29.49 6.52
N ASN A 248 29.09 30.30 7.48
CA ASN A 248 27.84 30.03 8.19
C ASN A 248 26.60 30.17 7.30
N ARG A 249 26.63 31.10 6.34
CA ARG A 249 25.60 31.23 5.31
C ARG A 249 25.61 30.03 4.37
N ALA A 250 26.78 29.54 3.96
CA ALA A 250 26.93 28.31 3.18
C ALA A 250 26.32 27.11 3.92
N ASN A 251 26.66 26.91 5.20
CA ASN A 251 26.09 25.85 6.04
C ASN A 251 24.55 25.94 6.15
N SER A 252 24.00 27.15 6.11
CA SER A 252 22.55 27.36 6.11
C SER A 252 21.91 26.95 4.78
N LEU A 253 22.59 27.19 3.66
CA LEU A 253 22.16 26.74 2.33
C LEU A 253 22.29 25.22 2.16
N VAL A 254 23.32 24.58 2.73
CA VAL A 254 23.44 23.11 2.77
C VAL A 254 22.22 22.50 3.46
N ARG A 255 21.81 23.04 4.60
CA ARG A 255 20.58 22.59 5.29
C ARG A 255 19.30 22.83 4.49
N ALA A 256 19.31 23.80 3.58
CA ALA A 256 18.22 24.06 2.66
C ALA A 256 18.31 23.25 1.34
N GLY A 257 19.35 22.43 1.18
CA GLY A 257 19.61 21.66 -0.04
C GLY A 257 20.16 22.47 -1.22
N ASN A 258 20.43 23.76 -1.06
CA ASN A 258 20.94 24.60 -2.16
C ASN A 258 22.47 24.49 -2.27
N TYR A 259 22.92 23.42 -2.91
CA TYR A 259 24.34 23.04 -2.93
C TYR A 259 25.20 23.92 -3.84
N ASP A 260 24.67 24.40 -4.96
CA ASP A 260 25.40 25.28 -5.88
C ASP A 260 25.76 26.62 -5.23
N GLU A 261 24.79 27.24 -4.56
CA GLU A 261 25.02 28.50 -3.88
C GLU A 261 25.88 28.32 -2.61
N ALA A 262 25.73 27.20 -1.90
CA ALA A 262 26.60 26.84 -0.79
C ALA A 262 28.06 26.68 -1.24
N GLN A 263 28.31 25.98 -2.36
CA GLN A 263 29.65 25.80 -2.92
C GLN A 263 30.30 27.15 -3.25
N ARG A 264 29.53 28.08 -3.85
CA ARG A 264 30.03 29.44 -4.14
C ARG A 264 30.46 30.17 -2.86
N LEU A 265 29.65 30.10 -1.80
CA LEU A 265 29.97 30.76 -0.53
C LEU A 265 31.13 30.10 0.23
N TYR A 266 31.32 28.79 0.11
CA TYR A 266 32.51 28.12 0.65
C TYR A 266 33.78 28.56 -0.08
N ARG A 267 33.74 28.72 -1.41
CA ARG A 267 34.87 29.28 -2.18
C ARG A 267 35.15 30.72 -1.76
N GLU A 268 34.11 31.54 -1.60
CA GLU A 268 34.25 32.91 -1.08
C GLU A 268 34.88 32.94 0.32
N ALA A 269 34.44 32.07 1.23
CA ALA A 269 34.99 31.96 2.58
C ALA A 269 36.49 31.58 2.56
N ARG A 270 36.87 30.64 1.68
CA ARG A 270 38.28 30.26 1.46
C ARG A 270 39.09 31.44 0.94
N ASP A 271 38.61 32.13 -0.10
CA ASP A 271 39.34 33.23 -0.73
C ASP A 271 39.52 34.42 0.23
N ILE A 272 38.55 34.70 1.11
CA ILE A 272 38.68 35.70 2.17
C ILE A 272 39.72 35.28 3.21
N ALA A 273 39.74 34.01 3.61
CA ALA A 273 40.71 33.47 4.56
C ALA A 273 42.14 33.53 3.98
N GLU A 274 42.31 33.15 2.72
CA GLU A 274 43.60 33.18 2.02
C GLU A 274 44.17 34.62 1.94
N ARG A 275 43.33 35.60 1.56
CA ARG A 275 43.71 37.02 1.55
C ARG A 275 44.10 37.55 2.93
N ALA A 276 43.61 36.94 4.00
CA ALA A 276 43.96 37.28 5.38
C ALA A 276 45.21 36.52 5.90
N GLY A 277 45.93 35.82 5.02
CA GLY A 277 47.13 35.06 5.39
C GLY A 277 46.82 33.72 6.07
N ILE A 278 45.67 33.11 5.76
CA ILE A 278 45.30 31.76 6.17
C ILE A 278 45.29 30.89 4.90
N PRO A 279 46.41 30.24 4.55
CA PRO A 279 46.54 29.52 3.27
C PRO A 279 45.72 28.22 3.22
N SER A 280 45.40 27.62 4.37
CA SER A 280 44.56 26.43 4.45
C SER A 280 43.59 26.57 5.61
N TRP A 281 42.31 26.30 5.32
CA TRP A 281 41.26 26.21 6.33
C TRP A 281 40.53 24.89 6.14
N LYS A 282 40.95 23.88 6.93
CA LYS A 282 40.50 22.50 6.82
C LYS A 282 38.98 22.36 6.76
N ASP A 283 38.23 23.07 7.59
CA ASP A 283 36.77 22.92 7.64
C ASP A 283 36.11 23.35 6.33
N VAL A 284 36.60 24.43 5.70
CA VAL A 284 36.11 24.87 4.39
C VAL A 284 36.54 23.93 3.29
N GLU A 285 37.78 23.44 3.31
CA GLU A 285 38.26 22.48 2.33
C GLU A 285 37.47 21.17 2.39
N GLN A 286 37.19 20.67 3.60
CA GLN A 286 36.34 19.50 3.80
C GLN A 286 34.91 19.77 3.35
N ALA A 287 34.33 20.92 3.72
CA ALA A 287 32.97 21.29 3.28
C ALA A 287 32.86 21.44 1.76
N LEU A 288 33.92 21.88 1.07
CA LEU A 288 33.98 21.94 -0.39
C LEU A 288 34.02 20.55 -1.04
N LEU A 289 34.59 19.54 -0.38
CA LEU A 289 34.52 18.15 -0.85
C LEU A 289 33.13 17.56 -0.61
N GLU A 290 32.60 17.72 0.60
CA GLU A 290 31.26 17.23 0.98
C GLU A 290 30.16 17.84 0.12
N ILE A 291 30.24 19.12 -0.24
CA ILE A 291 29.22 19.77 -1.08
C ILE A 291 29.21 19.24 -2.51
N GLN A 292 30.37 18.81 -3.03
CA GLN A 292 30.46 18.18 -4.35
C GLN A 292 29.81 16.80 -4.36
N ASP A 293 30.00 16.03 -3.29
CA ASP A 293 29.34 14.75 -3.09
C ASP A 293 27.81 14.90 -2.96
N LEU A 294 27.35 15.87 -2.16
CA LEU A 294 25.92 16.17 -2.01
C LEU A 294 25.27 16.63 -3.31
N ALA A 295 25.96 17.47 -4.10
CA ALA A 295 25.49 17.91 -5.40
C ALA A 295 25.37 16.72 -6.39
N LEU A 296 26.40 15.88 -6.45
CA LEU A 296 26.40 14.68 -7.28
C LEU A 296 25.30 13.69 -6.88
N ALA A 297 25.11 13.42 -5.58
CA ALA A 297 24.06 12.53 -5.12
C ALA A 297 22.68 13.05 -5.55
N ARG A 298 22.42 14.36 -5.41
CA ARG A 298 21.15 14.97 -5.84
C ARG A 298 20.93 14.88 -7.34
N GLU A 299 21.99 15.03 -8.13
CA GLU A 299 21.95 14.85 -9.58
C GLU A 299 21.58 13.42 -9.94
N LEU A 300 22.24 12.42 -9.34
CA LEU A 300 21.92 11.01 -9.52
C LEU A 300 20.47 10.68 -9.11
N LEU A 301 19.95 11.29 -8.04
CA LEU A 301 18.55 11.16 -7.68
C LEU A 301 17.63 11.72 -8.77
N ALA A 302 17.94 12.90 -9.33
CA ALA A 302 17.14 13.50 -10.39
C ALA A 302 17.17 12.67 -11.69
N ASP A 303 18.32 12.10 -12.04
CA ASP A 303 18.43 11.20 -13.19
C ASP A 303 17.69 9.88 -12.96
N GLY A 304 17.77 9.34 -11.74
CA GLY A 304 16.97 8.19 -11.33
C GLY A 304 15.46 8.47 -11.45
N ASP A 305 15.01 9.65 -11.02
CA ASP A 305 13.60 10.07 -11.12
C ASP A 305 13.16 10.19 -12.60
N ARG A 306 14.03 10.69 -13.49
CA ARG A 306 13.76 10.72 -14.95
C ARG A 306 13.64 9.31 -15.54
N LEU A 307 14.55 8.40 -15.20
CA LEU A 307 14.52 7.02 -15.65
C LEU A 307 13.28 6.28 -15.13
N LEU A 308 12.87 6.56 -13.89
CA LEU A 308 11.66 6.02 -13.30
C LEU A 308 10.41 6.50 -14.05
N MET A 309 10.36 7.78 -14.45
CA MET A 309 9.29 8.31 -15.32
C MET A 309 9.31 7.69 -16.72
N ALA A 310 10.48 7.33 -17.24
CA ALA A 310 10.65 6.61 -18.50
C ALA A 310 10.39 5.10 -18.39
N ASP A 311 9.93 4.62 -17.22
CA ASP A 311 9.65 3.21 -16.93
C ASP A 311 10.89 2.29 -16.98
N ASP A 312 12.10 2.86 -16.91
CA ASP A 312 13.35 2.15 -16.73
C ASP A 312 13.71 2.04 -15.23
N TRP A 313 13.08 1.07 -14.59
CA TRP A 313 13.28 0.81 -13.15
C TRP A 313 14.70 0.30 -12.85
N GLY A 314 15.35 -0.36 -13.82
CA GLY A 314 16.70 -0.90 -13.64
C GLY A 314 17.74 0.22 -13.61
N GLY A 315 17.68 1.11 -14.60
CA GLY A 315 18.50 2.32 -14.64
C GLY A 315 18.25 3.23 -13.44
N ALA A 316 16.98 3.46 -13.09
CA ALA A 316 16.63 4.28 -11.92
C ALA A 316 17.24 3.72 -10.62
N LEU A 317 17.12 2.41 -10.39
CA LEU A 317 17.69 1.76 -9.21
C LEU A 317 19.21 1.90 -9.17
N ALA A 318 19.90 1.73 -10.30
CA ALA A 318 21.35 1.92 -10.38
C ALA A 318 21.79 3.35 -10.03
N LYS A 319 21.03 4.37 -10.46
CA LYS A 319 21.28 5.77 -10.09
C LYS A 319 21.09 6.03 -8.61
N TYR A 320 20.00 5.55 -8.02
CA TYR A 320 19.74 5.72 -6.59
C TYR A 320 20.77 4.98 -5.72
N GLU A 321 21.18 3.77 -6.11
CA GLU A 321 22.28 3.06 -5.46
C GLU A 321 23.62 3.78 -5.63
N GLY A 322 23.85 4.42 -6.79
CA GLY A 322 24.97 5.31 -7.02
C GLY A 322 25.00 6.48 -6.04
N ALA A 323 23.85 7.14 -5.82
CA ALA A 323 23.72 8.21 -4.83
C ALA A 323 24.12 7.74 -3.42
N LEU A 324 23.72 6.53 -3.01
CA LEU A 324 24.11 5.93 -1.72
C LEU A 324 25.61 5.60 -1.59
N ARG A 325 26.30 5.35 -2.72
CA ARG A 325 27.77 5.18 -2.72
C ARG A 325 28.49 6.51 -2.52
N VAL A 326 27.89 7.60 -3.00
CA VAL A 326 28.43 8.97 -2.85
C VAL A 326 28.19 9.47 -1.44
N VAL A 327 26.93 9.42 -0.98
CA VAL A 327 26.48 9.86 0.34
C VAL A 327 25.84 8.66 1.08
N PRO A 328 26.60 7.98 1.94
CA PRO A 328 26.06 6.87 2.72
C PRO A 328 24.98 7.31 3.70
N ASN A 329 23.90 6.53 3.80
CA ASN A 329 22.73 6.79 4.65
C ASN A 329 21.94 8.06 4.31
N ASP A 330 21.88 8.42 3.02
CA ASP A 330 20.94 9.45 2.56
C ASP A 330 19.49 8.92 2.62
N PRO A 331 18.63 9.46 3.49
CA PRO A 331 17.26 8.96 3.66
C PRO A 331 16.44 9.06 2.37
N GLU A 332 16.69 10.09 1.56
CA GLU A 332 15.98 10.31 0.31
C GLU A 332 16.31 9.26 -0.75
N ALA A 333 17.58 8.81 -0.79
CA ALA A 333 18.02 7.76 -1.69
C ALA A 333 17.56 6.38 -1.19
N GLU A 334 17.61 6.12 0.11
CA GLU A 334 17.11 4.87 0.71
C GLU A 334 15.62 4.64 0.42
N GLU A 335 14.79 5.68 0.58
CA GLU A 335 13.35 5.60 0.30
C GLU A 335 13.09 5.27 -1.18
N ARG A 336 13.79 5.93 -2.10
CA ARG A 336 13.66 5.70 -3.55
C ARG A 336 14.11 4.30 -3.96
N VAL A 337 15.23 3.80 -3.41
CA VAL A 337 15.70 2.42 -3.63
C VAL A 337 14.65 1.42 -3.12
N ALA A 338 14.13 1.63 -1.91
CA ALA A 338 13.12 0.75 -1.34
C ALA A 338 11.84 0.72 -2.19
N LEU A 339 11.37 1.89 -2.63
CA LEU A 339 10.21 2.03 -3.50
C LEU A 339 10.37 1.24 -4.80
N VAL A 340 11.47 1.44 -5.53
CA VAL A 340 11.69 0.78 -6.84
C VAL A 340 11.85 -0.73 -6.68
N ARG A 341 12.59 -1.19 -5.67
CA ARG A 341 12.75 -2.64 -5.39
C ARG A 341 11.42 -3.30 -5.04
N GLU A 342 10.60 -2.65 -4.23
CA GLU A 342 9.28 -3.15 -3.87
C GLU A 342 8.40 -3.27 -5.12
N VAL A 343 8.37 -2.23 -5.97
CA VAL A 343 7.59 -2.25 -7.21
C VAL A 343 8.06 -3.36 -8.16
N GLN A 344 9.37 -3.48 -8.39
CA GLN A 344 9.95 -4.55 -9.22
C GLN A 344 9.55 -5.93 -8.71
N GLN A 345 9.76 -6.19 -7.42
CA GLN A 345 9.44 -7.47 -6.80
C GLN A 345 7.95 -7.81 -6.93
N GLN A 346 7.07 -6.84 -6.67
CA GLN A 346 5.63 -7.02 -6.75
C GLN A 346 5.16 -7.24 -8.19
N TYR A 347 5.75 -6.54 -9.14
CA TYR A 347 5.49 -6.71 -10.57
C TYR A 347 5.91 -8.10 -11.06
N ASP A 348 7.11 -8.54 -10.72
CA ASP A 348 7.62 -9.85 -11.11
C ASP A 348 6.77 -10.98 -10.52
N GLN A 349 6.38 -10.85 -9.24
CA GLN A 349 5.45 -11.79 -8.60
C GLN A 349 4.10 -11.83 -9.33
N ALA A 350 3.54 -10.67 -9.68
CA ALA A 350 2.28 -10.58 -10.42
C ALA A 350 2.40 -11.23 -11.80
N ASN A 351 3.53 -11.03 -12.49
CA ASN A 351 3.79 -11.60 -13.81
C ASN A 351 3.95 -13.13 -13.76
N VAL A 352 4.67 -13.66 -12.75
CA VAL A 352 4.78 -15.11 -12.52
C VAL A 352 3.42 -15.71 -12.18
N GLN A 353 2.67 -15.09 -11.27
CA GLN A 353 1.33 -15.54 -10.91
C GLN A 353 0.42 -15.58 -12.14
N MET A 354 0.42 -14.53 -12.97
CA MET A 354 -0.35 -14.46 -14.22
C MET A 354 -0.08 -15.65 -15.14
N ASN A 355 1.19 -16.04 -15.29
CA ASN A 355 1.59 -17.17 -16.14
C ASN A 355 1.31 -18.53 -15.49
N MET A 356 1.28 -18.61 -14.15
CA MET A 356 1.01 -19.82 -13.39
C MET A 356 -0.50 -20.09 -13.18
N LEU A 357 -1.39 -19.16 -13.58
CA LEU A 357 -2.84 -19.31 -13.47
C LEU A 357 -3.35 -20.47 -14.34
N SER A 358 -3.41 -21.65 -13.74
CA SER A 358 -3.90 -22.89 -14.32
C SER A 358 -5.00 -23.51 -13.46
N GLY A 359 -5.80 -24.41 -14.05
CA GLY A 359 -6.88 -25.13 -13.37
C GLY A 359 -8.28 -24.65 -13.74
N SER A 360 -9.24 -24.85 -12.81
CA SER A 360 -10.66 -24.52 -13.03
C SER A 360 -10.87 -23.04 -13.35
N LEU A 361 -11.95 -22.74 -14.08
CA LEU A 361 -12.30 -21.36 -14.43
C LEU A 361 -12.42 -20.47 -13.19
N LEU A 362 -13.00 -21.01 -12.11
CA LEU A 362 -13.13 -20.33 -10.82
C LEU A 362 -11.78 -19.97 -10.20
N LYS A 363 -10.81 -20.89 -10.19
CA LYS A 363 -9.49 -20.63 -9.63
C LYS A 363 -8.75 -19.55 -10.43
N ARG A 364 -8.85 -19.62 -11.76
CA ARG A 364 -8.26 -18.62 -12.67
C ARG A 364 -8.91 -17.23 -12.48
N ALA A 365 -10.24 -17.19 -12.37
CA ALA A 365 -11.00 -15.97 -12.11
C ALA A 365 -10.57 -15.26 -10.82
N LYS A 366 -10.49 -16.01 -9.71
CA LYS A 366 -10.02 -15.47 -8.41
C LYS A 366 -8.60 -14.96 -8.51
N GLY A 367 -7.68 -15.75 -9.08
CA GLY A 367 -6.30 -15.33 -9.23
C GLY A 367 -6.11 -14.08 -10.10
N LEU A 368 -6.90 -13.91 -11.17
CA LEU A 368 -6.87 -12.65 -11.95
C LEU A 368 -7.42 -11.46 -11.15
N THR A 369 -8.41 -11.67 -10.28
CA THR A 369 -8.97 -10.62 -9.42
C THR A 369 -7.94 -10.18 -8.38
N ASP A 370 -7.24 -11.15 -7.78
CA ASP A 370 -6.14 -10.89 -6.85
C ASP A 370 -5.00 -10.11 -7.52
N LEU A 371 -4.67 -10.48 -8.77
CA LEU A 371 -3.70 -9.76 -9.60
C LEU A 371 -4.13 -8.33 -9.92
N LEU A 372 -5.41 -8.10 -10.24
CA LEU A 372 -5.93 -6.76 -10.47
C LEU A 372 -5.81 -5.88 -9.23
N ASN A 373 -6.15 -6.44 -8.05
CA ASN A 373 -5.98 -5.75 -6.77
C ASN A 373 -4.51 -5.43 -6.49
N MET A 374 -3.60 -6.39 -6.76
CA MET A 374 -2.15 -6.18 -6.63
C MET A 374 -1.65 -5.08 -7.56
N ALA A 375 -1.98 -5.15 -8.85
CA ALA A 375 -1.61 -4.14 -9.84
C ALA A 375 -2.15 -2.75 -9.48
N SER A 376 -3.36 -2.66 -8.92
CA SER A 376 -3.92 -1.39 -8.45
C SER A 376 -3.09 -0.77 -7.31
N ARG A 377 -2.58 -1.58 -6.37
CA ARG A 377 -1.72 -1.11 -5.27
C ARG A 377 -0.38 -0.61 -5.79
N ILE A 378 0.25 -1.34 -6.71
CA ILE A 378 1.53 -0.91 -7.32
C ILE A 378 1.31 0.40 -8.10
N ARG A 379 0.20 0.52 -8.82
CA ARG A 379 -0.14 1.72 -9.59
C ARG A 379 -0.40 2.96 -8.72
N GLN A 380 -0.83 2.80 -7.46
CA GLN A 380 -0.92 3.95 -6.54
C GLN A 380 0.45 4.55 -6.23
N LYS A 381 1.49 3.69 -6.17
CA LYS A 381 2.87 4.12 -5.94
C LYS A 381 3.51 4.71 -7.19
N LEU A 382 3.24 4.12 -8.36
CA LEU A 382 3.73 4.60 -9.67
C LEU A 382 2.60 4.73 -10.69
N PRO A 383 1.82 5.83 -10.68
CA PRO A 383 0.66 5.98 -11.56
C PRO A 383 1.03 6.16 -13.05
N GLY A 384 2.25 6.61 -13.33
CA GLY A 384 2.74 6.92 -14.68
C GLY A 384 3.32 5.74 -15.46
N SER A 385 3.54 4.58 -14.84
CA SER A 385 4.20 3.43 -15.49
C SER A 385 3.33 2.83 -16.62
N GLU A 386 3.91 2.71 -17.82
CA GLU A 386 3.26 2.08 -18.97
C GLU A 386 3.17 0.56 -18.81
N ARG A 387 4.21 -0.09 -18.28
CA ARG A 387 4.23 -1.54 -17.99
C ARG A 387 3.10 -1.94 -17.04
N LEU A 388 2.87 -1.15 -15.99
CA LEU A 388 1.76 -1.41 -15.06
C LEU A 388 0.40 -1.24 -15.71
N GLN A 389 0.24 -0.24 -16.59
CA GLN A 389 -0.98 -0.07 -17.36
C GLN A 389 -1.23 -1.25 -18.29
N ALA A 390 -0.21 -1.70 -19.03
CA ALA A 390 -0.30 -2.87 -19.89
C ALA A 390 -0.72 -4.13 -19.13
N MET A 391 -0.14 -4.38 -17.94
CA MET A 391 -0.53 -5.49 -17.08
C MET A 391 -2.00 -5.42 -16.65
N VAL A 392 -2.50 -4.24 -16.27
CA VAL A 392 -3.93 -4.07 -15.93
C VAL A 392 -4.83 -4.33 -17.12
N TYR A 393 -4.48 -3.82 -18.30
CA TYR A 393 -5.25 -4.09 -19.53
C TYR A 393 -5.26 -5.57 -19.89
N GLU A 394 -4.12 -6.24 -19.82
CA GLU A 394 -4.01 -7.68 -20.08
C GLU A 394 -4.84 -8.50 -19.08
N THR A 395 -4.74 -8.16 -17.79
CA THR A 395 -5.52 -8.80 -16.72
C THR A 395 -7.02 -8.66 -16.98
N ASN A 396 -7.48 -7.44 -17.30
CA ASN A 396 -8.87 -7.18 -17.62
C ASN A 396 -9.34 -7.96 -18.86
N SER A 397 -8.53 -8.02 -19.92
CA SER A 397 -8.84 -8.80 -21.12
C SER A 397 -9.02 -10.30 -20.79
N ARG A 398 -8.12 -10.86 -19.97
CA ARG A 398 -8.20 -12.25 -19.51
C ARG A 398 -9.44 -12.50 -18.64
N ILE A 399 -9.81 -11.56 -17.76
CA ILE A 399 -11.05 -11.63 -16.96
C ILE A 399 -12.27 -11.69 -17.87
N GLN A 400 -12.35 -10.80 -18.88
CA GLN A 400 -13.47 -10.78 -19.82
C GLN A 400 -13.58 -12.08 -20.63
N ASN A 401 -12.45 -12.67 -21.05
CA ASN A 401 -12.44 -13.96 -21.72
C ASN A 401 -12.95 -15.09 -20.81
N ILE A 402 -12.54 -15.13 -19.53
CA ILE A 402 -13.04 -16.13 -18.58
C ILE A 402 -14.52 -15.94 -18.31
N LYS A 403 -14.99 -14.69 -18.14
CA LYS A 403 -16.40 -14.38 -17.98
C LYS A 403 -17.22 -14.90 -19.16
N ALA A 404 -16.76 -14.67 -20.40
CA ALA A 404 -17.43 -15.19 -21.59
C ALA A 404 -17.49 -16.73 -21.60
N GLN A 405 -16.43 -17.42 -21.17
CA GLN A 405 -16.41 -18.88 -21.04
C GLN A 405 -17.39 -19.38 -19.97
N LEU A 406 -17.45 -18.74 -18.81
CA LEU A 406 -18.39 -19.05 -17.73
C LEU A 406 -19.84 -18.85 -18.17
N MET A 407 -20.12 -17.74 -18.87
CA MET A 407 -21.44 -17.46 -19.44
C MET A 407 -21.85 -18.55 -20.44
N ALA A 408 -20.97 -18.91 -21.38
CA ALA A 408 -21.24 -19.97 -22.35
C ALA A 408 -21.45 -21.33 -21.68
N GLN A 409 -20.69 -21.65 -20.61
CA GLN A 409 -20.87 -22.86 -19.83
C GLN A 409 -22.24 -22.89 -19.13
N GLY A 410 -22.63 -21.78 -18.48
CA GLY A 410 -23.92 -21.66 -17.82
C GLY A 410 -25.11 -21.78 -18.77
N GLU A 411 -25.07 -21.04 -19.89
CA GLU A 411 -26.09 -21.12 -20.94
C GLU A 411 -26.17 -22.52 -21.56
N GLY A 412 -25.03 -23.14 -21.85
CA GLY A 412 -24.97 -24.50 -22.39
C GLY A 412 -25.50 -25.55 -21.42
N ALA A 413 -25.26 -25.39 -20.11
CA ALA A 413 -25.84 -26.23 -19.08
C ALA A 413 -27.36 -26.07 -19.01
N LEU A 414 -27.88 -24.83 -19.00
CA LEU A 414 -29.32 -24.56 -19.03
C LEU A 414 -30.01 -25.10 -20.29
N GLY A 415 -29.41 -24.94 -21.47
CA GLY A 415 -29.95 -25.51 -22.71
C GLY A 415 -30.03 -27.05 -22.68
N ARG A 416 -29.07 -27.72 -22.03
CA ARG A 416 -29.13 -29.18 -21.84
C ARG A 416 -30.25 -29.62 -20.90
N VAL A 417 -30.64 -28.80 -19.92
CA VAL A 417 -31.74 -29.12 -18.98
C VAL A 417 -33.06 -29.36 -19.71
N GLU A 418 -33.31 -28.65 -20.81
CA GLU A 418 -34.53 -28.82 -21.62
C GLU A 418 -34.60 -30.19 -22.31
N SER A 419 -33.44 -30.77 -22.65
CA SER A 419 -33.34 -32.05 -23.36
C SER A 419 -33.45 -33.28 -22.44
N VAL A 420 -33.16 -33.10 -21.15
CA VAL A 420 -33.17 -34.17 -20.14
C VAL A 420 -34.57 -34.31 -19.54
N THR A 421 -35.01 -35.53 -19.22
CA THR A 421 -36.32 -35.75 -18.58
C THR A 421 -36.22 -36.10 -17.09
N ALA A 422 -35.12 -36.71 -16.64
CA ALA A 422 -34.92 -37.12 -15.25
C ALA A 422 -34.58 -35.90 -14.35
N VAL A 423 -35.33 -35.71 -13.26
CA VAL A 423 -35.16 -34.55 -12.36
C VAL A 423 -33.79 -34.52 -11.70
N GLU A 424 -33.21 -35.66 -11.34
CA GLU A 424 -31.88 -35.73 -10.72
C GLU A 424 -30.78 -35.22 -11.66
N GLU A 425 -30.83 -35.59 -12.93
CA GLU A 425 -29.88 -35.12 -13.93
C GLU A 425 -30.12 -33.65 -14.30
N LYS A 426 -31.39 -33.21 -14.34
CA LYS A 426 -31.72 -31.78 -14.46
C LYS A 426 -31.11 -30.98 -13.31
N LEU A 427 -31.27 -31.42 -12.07
CA LEU A 427 -30.68 -30.76 -10.89
C LEU A 427 -29.16 -30.66 -11.01
N ARG A 428 -28.49 -31.74 -11.42
CA ARG A 428 -27.04 -31.73 -11.64
C ARG A 428 -26.60 -30.68 -12.67
N LEU A 429 -27.30 -30.57 -13.79
CA LEU A 429 -27.01 -29.58 -14.83
C LEU A 429 -27.34 -28.15 -14.38
N VAL A 430 -28.42 -27.96 -13.61
CA VAL A 430 -28.77 -26.65 -13.06
C VAL A 430 -27.77 -26.22 -12.00
N ASP A 431 -27.27 -27.13 -11.16
CA ASP A 431 -26.20 -26.84 -10.20
C ASP A 431 -24.92 -26.39 -10.92
N GLU A 432 -24.53 -27.06 -12.01
CA GLU A 432 -23.42 -26.65 -12.88
C GLU A 432 -23.64 -25.24 -13.46
N ALA A 433 -24.86 -24.94 -13.92
CA ALA A 433 -25.22 -23.62 -14.44
C ALA A 433 -25.14 -22.53 -13.35
N VAL A 434 -25.71 -22.79 -12.17
CA VAL A 434 -25.71 -21.85 -11.04
C VAL A 434 -24.27 -21.54 -10.60
N GLU A 435 -23.39 -22.53 -10.52
CA GLU A 435 -21.99 -22.32 -10.15
C GLU A 435 -21.25 -21.45 -11.19
N ALA A 436 -21.38 -21.78 -12.48
CA ALA A 436 -20.75 -21.01 -13.55
C ALA A 436 -21.28 -19.56 -13.62
N LEU A 437 -22.59 -19.36 -13.51
CA LEU A 437 -23.20 -18.03 -13.60
C LEU A 437 -22.95 -17.18 -12.36
N ARG A 438 -22.94 -17.78 -11.17
CA ARG A 438 -22.59 -17.08 -9.92
C ARG A 438 -21.18 -16.51 -10.01
N THR A 439 -20.23 -17.31 -10.48
CA THR A 439 -18.84 -16.89 -10.61
C THR A 439 -18.66 -15.82 -11.70
N ALA A 440 -19.47 -15.85 -12.77
CA ALA A 440 -19.52 -14.76 -13.74
C ALA A 440 -20.04 -13.44 -13.15
N VAL A 441 -21.07 -13.50 -12.29
CA VAL A 441 -21.62 -12.32 -11.57
C VAL A 441 -20.63 -11.79 -10.52
N GLU A 442 -19.88 -12.67 -9.85
CA GLU A 442 -18.82 -12.26 -8.91
C GLU A 442 -17.68 -11.51 -9.62
N LEU A 443 -17.39 -11.84 -10.89
CA LEU A 443 -16.38 -11.13 -11.70
C LEU A 443 -16.88 -9.79 -12.23
N ASP A 444 -18.17 -9.67 -12.53
CA ASP A 444 -18.78 -8.45 -13.03
C ASP A 444 -20.23 -8.34 -12.57
N ALA A 445 -20.41 -7.63 -11.45
CA ALA A 445 -21.72 -7.38 -10.87
C ALA A 445 -22.57 -6.38 -11.68
N ALA A 446 -22.03 -5.76 -12.73
CA ALA A 446 -22.81 -4.85 -13.58
C ALA A 446 -23.48 -5.56 -14.76
N ASP A 447 -23.21 -6.85 -15.01
CA ASP A 447 -23.77 -7.57 -16.15
C ASP A 447 -25.21 -8.04 -15.90
N PRO A 448 -26.22 -7.40 -16.54
CA PRO A 448 -27.61 -7.76 -16.31
C PRO A 448 -27.96 -9.14 -16.89
N LYS A 449 -27.25 -9.58 -17.94
CA LYS A 449 -27.52 -10.88 -18.57
C LYS A 449 -27.09 -12.01 -17.65
N ALA A 450 -25.90 -11.89 -17.04
CA ALA A 450 -25.40 -12.86 -16.08
C ALA A 450 -26.34 -12.97 -14.86
N MET A 451 -26.79 -11.83 -14.33
CA MET A 451 -27.74 -11.78 -13.21
C MET A 451 -29.08 -12.45 -13.54
N ASN A 452 -29.65 -12.15 -14.69
CA ASN A 452 -30.93 -12.73 -15.12
C ASN A 452 -30.85 -14.24 -15.29
N LEU A 453 -29.78 -14.75 -15.93
CA LEU A 453 -29.57 -16.19 -16.10
C LEU A 453 -29.34 -16.89 -14.77
N LEU A 454 -28.60 -16.27 -13.84
CA LEU A 454 -28.39 -16.82 -12.50
C LEU A 454 -29.72 -16.92 -11.75
N GLN A 455 -30.55 -15.89 -11.78
CA GLN A 455 -31.86 -15.89 -11.14
C GLN A 455 -32.75 -16.98 -11.75
N GLN A 456 -32.76 -17.13 -13.07
CA GLN A 456 -33.48 -18.19 -13.76
C GLN A 456 -33.01 -19.59 -13.31
N ALA A 457 -31.70 -19.80 -13.25
CA ALA A 457 -31.11 -21.07 -12.83
C ALA A 457 -31.44 -21.38 -11.35
N GLN A 458 -31.40 -20.38 -10.47
CA GLN A 458 -31.77 -20.53 -9.05
C GLN A 458 -33.24 -20.88 -8.87
N GLN A 459 -34.15 -20.24 -9.62
CA GLN A 459 -35.57 -20.59 -9.59
C GLN A 459 -35.79 -22.04 -10.02
N LEU A 460 -35.17 -22.43 -11.14
CA LEU A 460 -35.29 -23.80 -11.66
C LEU A 460 -34.72 -24.84 -10.69
N ARG A 461 -33.63 -24.50 -9.98
CA ARG A 461 -33.05 -25.34 -8.92
C ARG A 461 -34.03 -25.56 -7.78
N SER A 462 -34.70 -24.49 -7.33
CA SER A 462 -35.71 -24.55 -6.27
C SER A 462 -36.88 -25.45 -6.69
N ASP A 463 -37.46 -25.19 -7.87
CA ASP A 463 -38.63 -25.92 -8.38
C ASP A 463 -38.35 -27.43 -8.54
N LEU A 464 -37.18 -27.78 -9.08
CA LEU A 464 -36.76 -29.18 -9.22
C LEU A 464 -36.47 -29.84 -7.87
N GLY A 465 -35.88 -29.09 -6.93
CA GLY A 465 -35.60 -29.55 -5.57
C GLY A 465 -36.88 -29.86 -4.79
N GLU A 466 -37.89 -29.00 -4.90
CA GLU A 466 -39.22 -29.23 -4.34
C GLU A 466 -39.86 -30.50 -4.93
N GLY A 467 -39.81 -30.66 -6.25
CA GLY A 467 -40.30 -31.86 -6.92
C GLY A 467 -39.64 -33.15 -6.41
N ARG A 468 -38.31 -33.14 -6.25
CA ARG A 468 -37.55 -34.27 -5.68
C ARG A 468 -38.05 -34.63 -4.28
N GLN A 469 -38.21 -33.65 -3.40
CA GLN A 469 -38.68 -33.88 -2.03
C GLN A 469 -40.12 -34.41 -2.00
N VAL A 470 -41.00 -33.87 -2.85
CA VAL A 470 -42.39 -34.34 -2.95
C VAL A 470 -42.43 -35.79 -3.43
N MET A 471 -41.60 -36.17 -4.40
CA MET A 471 -41.46 -37.57 -4.84
C MET A 471 -40.95 -38.49 -3.73
N GLU A 472 -39.94 -38.07 -2.95
CA GLU A 472 -39.41 -38.84 -1.82
C GLU A 472 -40.45 -39.08 -0.72
N ARG A 473 -41.18 -38.02 -0.34
CA ARG A 473 -42.26 -38.12 0.64
C ARG A 473 -43.41 -38.99 0.14
N ALA A 474 -43.81 -38.82 -1.13
CA ALA A 474 -44.84 -39.66 -1.74
C ALA A 474 -44.41 -41.14 -1.76
N ALA A 475 -43.15 -41.44 -2.07
CA ALA A 475 -42.60 -42.79 -2.04
C ALA A 475 -42.68 -43.43 -0.64
N ALA A 476 -42.41 -42.65 0.42
CA ALA A 476 -42.52 -43.13 1.79
C ALA A 476 -43.97 -43.40 2.24
N LEU A 477 -44.92 -42.54 1.85
CA LEU A 477 -46.36 -42.74 2.10
C LEU A 477 -46.89 -43.96 1.35
N ILE A 478 -46.45 -44.10 0.10
CA ILE A 478 -46.67 -45.28 -0.73
C ILE A 478 -46.18 -46.51 0.05
N ALA A 479 -44.91 -46.60 0.43
CA ALA A 479 -44.35 -47.78 1.09
C ALA A 479 -45.10 -48.22 2.37
N GLN A 480 -45.69 -47.29 3.12
CA GLN A 480 -46.47 -47.59 4.34
C GLN A 480 -47.85 -48.21 4.05
N ASN A 481 -48.41 -47.99 2.85
CA ASN A 481 -49.60 -48.67 2.33
C ASN A 481 -50.90 -48.52 3.15
N PHE A 482 -51.07 -47.41 3.87
CA PHE A 482 -52.33 -47.05 4.52
C PHE A 482 -53.24 -46.20 3.59
N ASP A 483 -54.56 -46.38 3.66
CA ASP A 483 -55.50 -45.76 2.70
C ASP A 483 -55.46 -44.23 2.71
N ASN A 484 -55.30 -43.62 3.90
CA ASN A 484 -55.11 -42.17 4.09
C ASN A 484 -53.80 -41.67 3.46
N GLU A 485 -52.73 -42.44 3.58
CA GLU A 485 -51.41 -42.10 3.04
C GLU A 485 -51.34 -42.28 1.53
N LEU A 486 -52.00 -43.30 0.98
CA LEU A 486 -52.14 -43.46 -0.47
C LEU A 486 -52.93 -42.29 -1.07
N ALA A 487 -53.99 -41.81 -0.39
CA ALA A 487 -54.72 -40.63 -0.81
C ALA A 487 -53.86 -39.35 -0.75
N GLN A 488 -53.05 -39.20 0.30
CA GLN A 488 -52.11 -38.08 0.44
C GLN A 488 -51.00 -38.14 -0.63
N ALA A 489 -50.39 -39.30 -0.86
CA ALA A 489 -49.39 -39.51 -1.90
C ALA A 489 -49.95 -39.21 -3.28
N ARG A 490 -51.22 -39.56 -3.53
CA ARG A 490 -51.93 -39.20 -4.77
C ARG A 490 -52.03 -37.69 -4.94
N GLN A 491 -52.46 -36.97 -3.91
CA GLN A 491 -52.56 -35.51 -3.95
C GLN A 491 -51.19 -34.88 -4.24
N MET A 492 -50.13 -35.35 -3.58
CA MET A 492 -48.75 -34.90 -3.79
C MET A 492 -48.28 -35.13 -5.24
N LEU A 493 -48.44 -36.35 -5.77
CA LEU A 493 -48.02 -36.68 -7.14
C LEU A 493 -48.88 -36.02 -8.22
N SER A 494 -50.14 -35.67 -7.92
CA SER A 494 -50.98 -34.90 -8.84
C SER A 494 -50.46 -33.46 -9.05
N GLY A 495 -49.87 -32.86 -8.00
CA GLY A 495 -49.25 -31.53 -8.08
C GLY A 495 -47.99 -31.48 -8.95
N LEU A 496 -47.32 -32.61 -9.17
CA LEU A 496 -46.09 -32.70 -9.97
C LEU A 496 -46.33 -33.02 -11.46
N ARG A 497 -47.48 -32.63 -12.02
CA ARG A 497 -47.84 -32.97 -13.41
C ARG A 497 -46.83 -32.46 -14.45
N HIS A 498 -46.14 -31.35 -14.16
CA HIS A 498 -45.07 -30.82 -15.01
C HIS A 498 -43.83 -31.75 -15.08
N GLN A 499 -43.68 -32.68 -14.13
CA GLN A 499 -42.61 -33.69 -14.07
C GLN A 499 -43.06 -35.06 -14.59
N ALA A 500 -44.20 -35.13 -15.30
CA ALA A 500 -44.77 -36.38 -15.82
C ALA A 500 -43.83 -37.19 -16.74
N GLN A 501 -42.76 -36.58 -17.25
CA GLN A 501 -41.77 -37.23 -18.10
C GLN A 501 -40.65 -37.93 -17.32
N ASP A 502 -40.51 -37.66 -16.02
CA ASP A 502 -39.48 -38.27 -15.18
C ASP A 502 -39.74 -39.79 -15.02
N PRO A 503 -38.73 -40.65 -15.29
CA PRO A 503 -38.82 -42.09 -15.03
C PRO A 503 -39.22 -42.45 -13.58
N ARG A 504 -38.67 -41.75 -12.58
CA ARG A 504 -38.95 -41.99 -11.16
C ARG A 504 -40.37 -41.60 -10.80
N TYR A 505 -40.85 -40.46 -11.30
CA TYR A 505 -42.25 -40.05 -11.15
C TYR A 505 -43.21 -41.13 -11.70
N ARG A 506 -42.95 -41.60 -12.92
CA ARG A 506 -43.77 -42.64 -13.57
C ARG A 506 -43.77 -43.95 -12.79
N MET A 507 -42.62 -44.34 -12.22
CA MET A 507 -42.50 -45.51 -11.37
C MET A 507 -43.37 -45.38 -10.11
N LEU A 508 -43.32 -44.24 -9.42
CA LEU A 508 -44.10 -43.99 -8.21
C LEU A 508 -45.61 -43.96 -8.50
N VAL A 509 -46.02 -43.33 -9.60
CA VAL A 509 -47.44 -43.33 -10.02
C VAL A 509 -47.90 -44.74 -10.38
N ALA A 510 -47.03 -45.58 -10.95
CA ALA A 510 -47.35 -46.96 -11.29
C ALA A 510 -47.50 -47.85 -10.04
N ASP A 511 -46.60 -47.70 -9.08
CA ASP A 511 -46.68 -48.40 -7.79
C ASP A 511 -47.95 -47.98 -7.02
N LEU A 512 -48.22 -46.68 -6.96
CA LEU A 512 -49.44 -46.13 -6.36
C LEU A 512 -50.70 -46.69 -7.03
N LEU A 513 -50.73 -46.73 -8.37
CA LEU A 513 -51.87 -47.31 -9.13
C LEU A 513 -52.05 -48.78 -8.80
N SER A 514 -50.96 -49.56 -8.77
CA SER A 514 -51.01 -50.99 -8.43
C SER A 514 -51.67 -51.22 -7.08
N ARG A 515 -51.31 -50.43 -6.06
CA ARG A 515 -51.92 -50.54 -4.72
C ARG A 515 -53.42 -50.23 -4.71
N HIS A 516 -53.85 -49.27 -5.53
CA HIS A 516 -55.27 -48.95 -5.67
C HIS A 516 -56.04 -50.06 -6.38
N LEU A 517 -55.47 -50.68 -7.41
CA LEU A 517 -56.09 -51.80 -8.11
C LEU A 517 -56.19 -53.03 -7.20
N GLU A 518 -55.18 -53.31 -6.37
CA GLU A 518 -55.24 -54.38 -5.36
C GLU A 518 -56.41 -54.16 -4.38
N ARG A 519 -56.68 -52.92 -3.96
CA ARG A 519 -57.86 -52.59 -3.13
C ARG A 519 -59.19 -52.83 -3.86
N VAL A 520 -59.25 -52.60 -5.17
CA VAL A 520 -60.43 -52.93 -5.99
C VAL A 520 -60.64 -54.44 -6.00
N GLU A 521 -59.60 -55.22 -6.26
CA GLU A 521 -59.65 -56.69 -6.29
C GLU A 521 -60.09 -57.26 -4.93
N VAL A 522 -59.51 -56.80 -3.82
CA VAL A 522 -59.92 -57.23 -2.47
C VAL A 522 -61.38 -56.88 -2.17
N ALA A 523 -61.89 -55.75 -2.66
CA ALA A 523 -63.30 -55.38 -2.49
C ALA A 523 -64.24 -56.26 -3.34
N ILE A 524 -63.82 -56.63 -4.55
CA ILE A 524 -64.53 -57.59 -5.42
C ILE A 524 -64.60 -58.96 -4.73
N ASP A 525 -63.49 -59.44 -4.17
CA ASP A 525 -63.41 -60.72 -3.44
C ASP A 525 -64.32 -60.75 -2.21
N ARG A 526 -64.50 -59.61 -1.54
CA ARG A 526 -65.43 -59.44 -0.41
C ARG A 526 -66.89 -59.23 -0.85
N HIS A 527 -67.17 -59.23 -2.14
CA HIS A 527 -68.47 -58.89 -2.73
C HIS A 527 -69.00 -57.49 -2.35
N ASP A 528 -68.13 -56.53 -2.08
CA ASP A 528 -68.51 -55.13 -1.81
C ASP A 528 -68.36 -54.27 -3.07
N ALA A 529 -69.42 -54.24 -3.88
CA ALA A 529 -69.47 -53.46 -5.11
C ALA A 529 -69.29 -51.96 -4.87
N THR A 530 -69.74 -51.42 -3.73
CA THR A 530 -69.70 -49.97 -3.47
C THR A 530 -68.28 -49.48 -3.21
N THR A 531 -67.52 -50.25 -2.43
CA THR A 531 -66.10 -49.95 -2.17
C THR A 531 -65.25 -50.17 -3.41
N ALA A 532 -65.53 -51.22 -4.20
CA ALA A 532 -64.84 -51.48 -5.46
C ALA A 532 -65.06 -50.33 -6.48
N GLU A 533 -66.29 -49.84 -6.66
CA GLU A 533 -66.59 -48.70 -7.53
C GLU A 533 -65.83 -47.42 -7.11
N ARG A 534 -65.74 -47.16 -5.80
CA ARG A 534 -65.04 -45.97 -5.27
C ARG A 534 -63.55 -45.99 -5.61
N TRP A 535 -62.86 -47.10 -5.32
CA TRP A 535 -61.43 -47.22 -5.61
C TRP A 535 -61.14 -47.21 -7.12
N LEU A 536 -62.03 -47.80 -7.91
CA LEU A 536 -61.94 -47.79 -9.36
C LEU A 536 -62.16 -46.40 -9.96
N ALA A 537 -63.02 -45.56 -9.37
CA ALA A 537 -63.16 -44.16 -9.76
C ALA A 537 -61.87 -43.38 -9.49
N ILE A 538 -61.26 -43.58 -8.32
CA ILE A 538 -59.98 -42.97 -7.92
C ILE A 538 -58.85 -43.34 -8.90
N ALA A 539 -58.82 -44.58 -9.40
CA ALA A 539 -57.82 -45.05 -10.37
C ALA A 539 -57.92 -44.40 -11.76
N LYS A 540 -59.03 -43.72 -12.10
CA LYS A 540 -59.24 -43.04 -13.40
C LYS A 540 -58.89 -41.55 -13.39
N GLU A 541 -58.63 -41.01 -12.21
CA GLU A 541 -58.32 -39.61 -12.01
C GLU A 541 -56.80 -39.35 -12.04
N GLU A 542 -56.38 -38.09 -11.97
CA GLU A 542 -54.94 -37.75 -11.88
C GLU A 542 -54.34 -38.30 -10.58
N PRO A 543 -53.10 -38.81 -10.58
CA PRO A 543 -52.06 -38.77 -11.62
C PRO A 543 -52.05 -39.95 -12.61
N PHE A 544 -52.99 -40.90 -12.53
CA PHE A 544 -52.88 -42.21 -13.20
C PHE A 544 -53.11 -42.19 -14.72
N ARG A 545 -53.68 -41.12 -15.26
CA ARG A 545 -54.00 -40.96 -16.69
C ARG A 545 -52.80 -41.14 -17.62
N ILE A 546 -51.59 -40.96 -17.10
CA ILE A 546 -50.33 -40.98 -17.86
C ILE A 546 -49.88 -42.43 -18.17
N LEU A 547 -50.35 -43.44 -17.44
CA LEU A 547 -49.77 -44.79 -17.47
C LEU A 547 -50.31 -45.75 -18.53
N GLY A 548 -51.26 -45.36 -19.38
CA GLY A 548 -51.73 -46.20 -20.50
C GLY A 548 -52.37 -47.56 -20.14
N ARG A 549 -52.47 -47.94 -18.86
CA ARG A 549 -53.05 -49.21 -18.35
C ARG A 549 -54.57 -49.25 -18.37
N ARG A 550 -55.17 -48.91 -19.51
CA ARG A 550 -56.64 -48.86 -19.66
C ARG A 550 -57.29 -50.24 -19.64
N THR A 551 -56.59 -51.28 -20.06
CA THR A 551 -57.12 -52.65 -20.17
C THR A 551 -57.39 -53.28 -18.80
N GLU A 552 -56.48 -53.14 -17.84
CA GLU A 552 -56.65 -53.63 -16.45
C GLU A 552 -57.86 -52.96 -15.78
N ILE A 553 -57.96 -51.63 -15.93
CA ILE A 553 -59.08 -50.85 -15.40
C ILE A 553 -60.40 -51.28 -16.03
N LEU A 554 -60.45 -51.46 -17.37
CA LEU A 554 -61.67 -51.90 -18.06
C LEU A 554 -62.11 -53.31 -17.64
N LYS A 555 -61.16 -54.23 -17.43
CA LYS A 555 -61.47 -55.58 -16.94
C LYS A 555 -62.12 -55.54 -15.56
N LEU A 556 -61.53 -54.78 -14.63
CA LEU A 556 -62.08 -54.62 -13.28
C LEU A 556 -63.44 -53.90 -13.30
N GLU A 557 -63.66 -52.96 -14.22
CA GLU A 557 -64.99 -52.32 -14.39
C GLU A 557 -66.08 -53.31 -14.79
N ASP A 558 -65.78 -54.24 -15.70
CA ASP A 558 -66.74 -55.26 -16.12
C ASP A 558 -67.07 -56.22 -14.97
N GLU A 559 -66.07 -56.62 -14.18
CA GLU A 559 -66.25 -57.46 -12.98
C GLU A 559 -67.11 -56.76 -11.91
N VAL A 560 -66.86 -55.47 -11.63
CA VAL A 560 -67.68 -54.67 -10.71
C VAL A 560 -69.11 -54.49 -11.21
N ARG A 561 -69.30 -54.27 -12.53
CA ARG A 561 -70.64 -54.24 -13.15
C ARG A 561 -71.39 -55.56 -12.97
N GLY A 562 -70.70 -56.69 -13.08
CA GLY A 562 -71.27 -58.03 -12.83
C GLY A 562 -71.77 -58.20 -11.39
N LEU A 563 -70.97 -57.81 -10.39
CA LEU A 563 -71.35 -57.87 -8.97
C LEU A 563 -72.62 -57.04 -8.67
N ARG A 564 -72.72 -55.86 -9.27
CA ARG A 564 -73.89 -54.98 -9.08
C ARG A 564 -75.16 -55.58 -9.66
N GLN A 565 -75.10 -56.16 -10.86
CA GLN A 565 -76.24 -56.84 -11.47
C GLN A 565 -76.71 -58.02 -10.61
N GLY A 566 -75.79 -58.82 -10.05
CA GLY A 566 -76.12 -59.92 -9.16
C GLY A 566 -76.87 -59.50 -7.88
N HIS A 567 -76.46 -58.38 -7.26
CA HIS A 567 -77.15 -57.84 -6.09
C HIS A 567 -78.51 -57.23 -6.42
N ILE A 568 -78.64 -56.52 -7.54
CA ILE A 568 -79.94 -55.98 -7.98
C ILE A 568 -80.92 -57.12 -8.27
N ILE A 569 -80.48 -58.17 -8.99
CA ILE A 569 -81.32 -59.34 -9.29
C ILE A 569 -81.75 -60.04 -8.00
N ARG A 570 -80.85 -60.26 -7.02
CA ARG A 570 -81.21 -60.84 -5.72
C ARG A 570 -82.17 -59.98 -4.91
N ARG A 571 -81.98 -58.65 -4.86
CA ARG A 571 -82.88 -57.73 -4.14
C ARG A 571 -84.24 -57.60 -4.83
N VAL A 572 -84.29 -57.62 -6.16
CA VAL A 572 -85.55 -57.64 -6.92
C VAL A 572 -86.28 -58.98 -6.72
N ALA A 573 -85.56 -60.10 -6.70
CA ALA A 573 -86.15 -61.41 -6.41
C ALA A 573 -86.68 -61.50 -4.97
N LEU A 574 -85.90 -61.11 -3.97
CA LEU A 574 -86.34 -61.06 -2.56
C LEU A 574 -87.45 -60.03 -2.32
N GLY A 575 -87.37 -58.86 -2.96
CA GLY A 575 -88.40 -57.83 -2.90
C GLY A 575 -89.70 -58.26 -3.57
N GLY A 576 -89.63 -58.99 -4.69
CA GLY A 576 -90.77 -59.62 -5.34
C GLY A 576 -91.43 -60.71 -4.48
N VAL A 577 -90.62 -61.54 -3.80
CA VAL A 577 -91.11 -62.54 -2.83
C VAL A 577 -91.72 -61.85 -1.61
N ALA A 578 -91.09 -60.81 -1.07
CA ALA A 578 -91.62 -60.02 0.03
C ALA A 578 -92.93 -59.31 -0.35
N LEU A 579 -93.05 -58.78 -1.57
CA LEU A 579 -94.30 -58.20 -2.09
C LEU A 579 -95.40 -59.25 -2.25
N LEU A 580 -95.08 -60.46 -2.66
CA LEU A 580 -96.04 -61.58 -2.71
C LEU A 580 -96.51 -61.98 -1.31
N ILE A 581 -95.60 -62.03 -0.32
CA ILE A 581 -95.94 -62.31 1.08
C ILE A 581 -96.76 -61.15 1.67
N LEU A 582 -96.38 -59.89 1.42
CA LEU A 582 -97.10 -58.71 1.89
C LEU A 582 -98.48 -58.63 1.26
N GLY A 583 -98.61 -58.96 -0.03
CA GLY A 583 -99.88 -59.11 -0.74
C GLY A 583 -100.76 -60.21 -0.16
N ALA A 584 -100.17 -61.35 0.21
CA ALA A 584 -100.90 -62.43 0.90
C ALA A 584 -101.36 -62.02 2.30
N VAL A 585 -100.53 -61.30 3.06
CA VAL A 585 -100.88 -60.74 4.39
C VAL A 585 -101.97 -59.66 4.28
N LEU A 586 -101.94 -58.82 3.23
CA LEU A 586 -102.98 -57.83 2.92
C LEU A 586 -104.34 -58.48 2.59
N VAL A 587 -104.32 -59.64 1.92
CA VAL A 587 -105.55 -60.41 1.64
C VAL A 587 -106.06 -61.14 2.90
N LEU A 588 -105.16 -61.66 3.74
CA LEU A 588 -105.51 -62.41 4.97
C LEU A 588 -105.94 -61.52 6.14
N SER A 589 -105.58 -60.23 6.16
CA SER A 589 -105.91 -59.27 7.24
C SER A 589 -107.03 -58.28 6.88
N ARG A 590 -107.84 -58.59 5.86
CA ARG A 590 -108.94 -57.72 5.37
C ARG A 590 -109.84 -57.18 6.49
N ASP A 591 -110.18 -58.00 7.47
CA ASP A 591 -111.11 -57.64 8.55
C ASP A 591 -110.51 -56.65 9.59
N ALA A 592 -109.19 -56.46 9.61
CA ALA A 592 -108.51 -55.59 10.59
C ALA A 592 -108.30 -54.14 10.11
N TRP A 593 -108.30 -53.87 8.80
CA TRP A 593 -107.96 -52.55 8.25
C TRP A 593 -109.13 -51.84 7.53
N GLU A 594 -110.21 -52.55 7.20
CA GLU A 594 -111.40 -51.97 6.56
C GLU A 594 -112.07 -50.79 7.33
N PRO A 595 -112.09 -50.75 8.68
CA PRO A 595 -112.67 -49.60 9.41
C PRO A 595 -111.75 -48.37 9.52
N ILE A 596 -110.47 -48.46 9.09
CA ILE A 596 -109.54 -47.31 9.05
C ILE A 596 -109.63 -46.59 7.69
N VAL A 597 -110.00 -47.30 6.63
CA VAL A 597 -110.07 -46.76 5.26
C VAL A 597 -111.41 -46.08 4.96
N ASN A 598 -112.49 -46.38 5.70
CA ASN A 598 -113.81 -45.76 5.55
C ASN A 598 -114.43 -45.27 6.89
N PRO A 599 -114.05 -44.09 7.42
CA PRO A 599 -114.77 -43.44 8.52
C PRO A 599 -116.07 -42.74 8.05
N PRO A 600 -117.17 -42.75 8.83
CA PRO A 600 -118.41 -42.02 8.53
C PRO A 600 -118.32 -40.49 8.77
N PRO A 601 -119.22 -39.66 8.20
CA PRO A 601 -118.99 -38.23 8.00
C PRO A 601 -119.50 -37.36 9.16
N THR A 602 -118.75 -36.32 9.56
CA THR A 602 -119.30 -35.11 10.23
C THR A 602 -118.38 -33.89 10.07
N ASP A 603 -118.92 -32.89 9.35
CA ASP A 603 -118.89 -31.41 9.43
C ASP A 603 -117.65 -30.53 9.75
N THR A 604 -117.31 -29.74 8.72
CA THR A 604 -116.70 -28.37 8.60
C THR A 604 -117.29 -27.28 9.56
N PRO A 605 -116.66 -26.08 9.82
CA PRO A 605 -115.99 -25.12 8.89
C PRO A 605 -114.63 -24.49 9.38
N GLN A 606 -113.66 -24.07 8.51
CA GLN A 606 -113.43 -22.78 7.77
C GLN A 606 -113.24 -21.51 8.66
N PRO A 607 -112.46 -20.42 8.30
CA PRO A 607 -111.77 -20.05 7.03
C PRO A 607 -110.22 -19.81 7.14
N THR A 608 -109.38 -19.98 6.10
CA THR A 608 -109.07 -19.09 4.93
C THR A 608 -108.24 -17.85 5.37
N ASP A 609 -107.04 -17.46 4.89
CA ASP A 609 -106.32 -17.46 3.59
C ASP A 609 -104.77 -17.39 3.83
N THR A 610 -103.87 -18.09 3.15
CA THR A 610 -103.31 -17.94 1.77
C THR A 610 -102.06 -17.02 1.66
N LEU A 611 -100.85 -17.61 1.55
CA LEU A 611 -99.87 -17.49 0.44
C LEU A 611 -98.40 -17.85 0.83
N THR A 612 -97.90 -18.94 0.21
CA THR A 612 -96.62 -19.12 -0.56
C THR A 612 -95.22 -18.88 0.08
N PRO A 613 -94.12 -19.40 -0.51
CA PRO A 613 -93.22 -20.33 0.16
C PRO A 613 -91.90 -19.72 0.68
N SER A 614 -91.35 -20.47 1.63
CA SER A 614 -90.19 -20.22 2.48
C SER A 614 -88.88 -19.91 1.74
N THR A 615 -88.24 -18.80 2.14
CA THR A 615 -86.86 -18.42 1.83
C THR A 615 -85.92 -18.78 2.98
N THR A 616 -84.72 -19.27 2.64
CA THR A 616 -83.40 -18.80 3.10
C THR A 616 -83.16 -18.58 4.61
N PRO A 617 -82.10 -19.14 5.19
CA PRO A 617 -81.47 -18.54 6.35
C PRO A 617 -80.29 -17.66 5.90
N THR A 618 -80.36 -16.35 6.13
CA THR A 618 -79.18 -15.48 6.12
C THR A 618 -79.32 -14.36 7.16
N ALA A 619 -78.23 -14.21 7.90
CA ALA A 619 -77.72 -13.07 8.66
C ALA A 619 -78.43 -12.62 9.94
N THR A 620 -77.66 -12.65 11.03
CA THR A 620 -77.78 -11.72 12.16
C THR A 620 -76.62 -10.72 12.06
N SER A 621 -76.95 -9.42 12.04
CA SER A 621 -76.07 -8.27 12.23
C SER A 621 -75.63 -8.14 13.71
N THR A 622 -74.50 -7.55 14.11
CA THR A 622 -74.26 -6.08 14.14
C THR A 622 -72.88 -5.79 14.80
N ALA A 623 -72.13 -4.83 14.22
CA ALA A 623 -71.10 -3.86 14.72
C ALA A 623 -70.08 -4.22 15.84
N SER A 624 -68.75 -4.03 15.66
CA SER A 624 -67.92 -2.78 15.80
C SER A 624 -67.96 -2.21 17.24
N VAL A 625 -66.90 -1.94 18.03
CA VAL A 625 -65.49 -1.51 17.87
C VAL A 625 -64.69 -1.80 19.18
N THR A 626 -63.36 -1.98 19.09
CA THR A 626 -62.20 -1.58 19.98
C THR A 626 -62.44 -0.96 21.37
N PRO A 627 -61.53 -0.98 22.40
CA PRO A 627 -60.17 -1.59 22.54
C PRO A 627 -60.01 -2.51 23.78
N THR A 628 -58.88 -3.23 23.87
CA THR A 628 -58.38 -3.76 25.15
C THR A 628 -56.89 -3.47 25.26
N ALA A 629 -56.55 -2.60 26.22
CA ALA A 629 -55.25 -2.52 26.85
C ALA A 629 -55.39 -3.13 28.23
N THR A 630 -54.50 -4.05 28.60
CA THR A 630 -54.34 -4.50 29.99
C THR A 630 -52.85 -4.81 30.26
N PRO A 631 -52.30 -4.35 31.39
CA PRO A 631 -50.91 -4.56 31.76
C PRO A 631 -50.69 -5.83 32.62
N GLN A 632 -49.41 -6.18 32.75
CA GLN A 632 -48.71 -6.89 33.85
C GLN A 632 -49.26 -6.52 35.27
N PRO A 633 -48.93 -7.23 36.40
CA PRO A 633 -47.65 -7.93 36.64
C PRO A 633 -47.62 -9.16 37.60
N LEU A 634 -46.39 -9.69 37.74
CA LEU A 634 -45.64 -10.04 38.97
C LEU A 634 -45.44 -11.52 39.38
N ASP A 635 -44.17 -11.77 39.72
CA ASP A 635 -43.44 -13.00 40.04
C ASP A 635 -43.90 -13.76 41.29
N GLN A 636 -43.59 -15.08 41.37
CA GLN A 636 -42.59 -15.64 42.32
C GLN A 636 -42.65 -17.19 42.52
N THR A 637 -41.46 -17.79 42.41
CA THR A 637 -40.85 -18.82 43.28
C THR A 637 -41.18 -20.33 43.16
N ALA A 638 -40.07 -21.07 43.16
CA ALA A 638 -39.78 -22.51 43.05
C ALA A 638 -40.53 -23.49 43.98
N THR A 639 -40.55 -24.79 43.62
CA THR A 639 -39.90 -25.92 44.35
C THR A 639 -39.94 -27.22 43.49
N ALA A 640 -38.90 -28.04 43.61
CA ALA A 640 -38.60 -29.24 42.83
C ALA A 640 -39.46 -30.49 43.15
N GLY A 641 -39.55 -31.42 42.18
CA GLY A 641 -40.07 -32.78 42.35
C GLY A 641 -39.97 -33.61 41.06
N VAL A 642 -38.94 -34.46 40.99
CA VAL A 642 -38.55 -35.35 39.88
C VAL A 642 -39.45 -36.59 39.77
N ILE A 643 -39.89 -36.98 38.56
CA ILE A 643 -39.82 -38.37 38.01
C ILE A 643 -39.73 -38.30 36.46
N GLN A 644 -38.76 -39.04 35.91
CA GLN A 644 -38.40 -39.14 34.48
C GLN A 644 -39.41 -39.93 33.64
N THR A 645 -39.57 -39.56 32.35
CA THR A 645 -39.59 -40.54 31.23
C THR A 645 -39.23 -39.85 29.89
N ARG A 646 -37.99 -40.12 29.46
CA ARG A 646 -37.43 -40.30 28.10
C ARG A 646 -38.25 -39.76 26.89
N THR A 647 -37.66 -38.85 26.10
CA THR A 647 -37.29 -39.04 24.66
C THR A 647 -36.38 -37.88 24.22
N ALA A 648 -35.15 -38.21 23.83
CA ALA A 648 -34.13 -37.30 23.32
C ALA A 648 -34.32 -37.09 21.81
N GLY A 649 -34.23 -35.84 21.33
CA GLY A 649 -34.21 -35.57 19.89
C GLY A 649 -34.26 -34.12 19.43
N THR A 650 -34.66 -33.15 20.26
CA THR A 650 -34.98 -31.79 19.75
C THR A 650 -34.49 -30.61 20.58
N GLN A 651 -33.55 -30.81 21.51
CA GLN A 651 -32.98 -29.70 22.31
C GLN A 651 -31.61 -29.23 21.80
N GLN A 652 -30.90 -30.05 21.02
CA GLN A 652 -29.52 -29.75 20.61
C GLN A 652 -29.42 -28.73 19.45
N SER A 653 -30.52 -28.47 18.72
CA SER A 653 -30.55 -27.51 17.61
C SER A 653 -30.94 -26.08 18.03
N VAL A 654 -31.61 -25.91 19.17
CA VAL A 654 -32.06 -24.58 19.64
C VAL A 654 -30.96 -23.90 20.46
N ASP A 655 -30.20 -24.65 21.24
CA ASP A 655 -29.07 -24.11 22.02
C ASP A 655 -27.88 -23.74 21.12
N ALA A 656 -27.70 -24.44 20.00
CA ALA A 656 -26.66 -24.13 19.00
C ALA A 656 -26.95 -22.87 18.17
N MET A 657 -28.23 -22.54 17.94
CA MET A 657 -28.63 -21.31 17.23
C MET A 657 -28.60 -20.06 18.13
N THR A 658 -28.74 -20.24 19.44
CA THR A 658 -28.72 -19.10 20.39
C THR A 658 -27.29 -18.68 20.75
N GLN A 659 -26.36 -19.64 20.87
CA GLN A 659 -24.93 -19.35 21.09
C GLN A 659 -24.23 -18.75 19.86
N THR A 660 -24.69 -19.04 18.64
CA THR A 660 -24.11 -18.46 17.42
C THR A 660 -24.56 -17.02 17.20
N ALA A 661 -25.77 -16.63 17.63
CA ALA A 661 -26.22 -15.25 17.56
C ALA A 661 -25.44 -14.33 18.54
N GLU A 662 -25.18 -14.80 19.76
CA GLU A 662 -24.44 -14.05 20.79
C GLU A 662 -22.94 -13.90 20.45
N GLN A 663 -22.34 -14.91 19.81
CA GLN A 663 -20.95 -14.81 19.32
C GLN A 663 -20.77 -13.85 18.14
N ILE A 664 -21.78 -13.71 17.27
CA ILE A 664 -21.73 -12.80 16.12
C ILE A 664 -21.85 -11.34 16.58
N GLU A 665 -22.64 -11.05 17.62
CA GLU A 665 -22.77 -9.69 18.18
C GLU A 665 -21.52 -9.21 18.93
N LEU A 666 -20.83 -10.13 19.64
CA LEU A 666 -19.56 -9.84 20.31
C LEU A 666 -18.41 -9.60 19.32
N GLN A 667 -18.32 -10.38 18.25
CA GLN A 667 -17.32 -10.19 17.18
C GLN A 667 -17.50 -8.86 16.43
N PHE A 668 -18.75 -8.42 16.23
CA PHE A 668 -19.03 -7.14 15.56
C PHE A 668 -18.63 -5.93 16.42
N THR A 669 -18.74 -6.04 17.74
CA THR A 669 -18.44 -4.95 18.68
C THR A 669 -16.92 -4.80 18.91
N GLU A 670 -16.17 -5.91 18.99
CA GLU A 670 -14.70 -5.88 19.08
C GLU A 670 -14.03 -5.32 17.81
N THR A 671 -14.62 -5.60 16.64
CA THR A 671 -14.09 -5.11 15.35
C THR A 671 -14.26 -3.59 15.20
N ILE A 672 -15.35 -3.02 15.71
CA ILE A 672 -15.59 -1.56 15.69
C ILE A 672 -14.69 -0.82 16.69
N GLN A 673 -14.36 -1.42 17.85
CA GLN A 673 -13.39 -0.82 18.78
C GLN A 673 -11.95 -0.84 18.24
N TYR A 674 -11.55 -1.90 17.53
CA TYR A 674 -10.23 -2.00 16.90
C TYR A 674 -10.02 -0.95 15.79
N ILE A 675 -11.04 -0.70 14.97
CA ILE A 675 -11.01 0.31 13.89
C ILE A 675 -10.89 1.74 14.44
N ASN A 676 -11.59 2.05 15.54
CA ASN A 676 -11.49 3.37 16.19
C ASN A 676 -10.14 3.59 16.90
N GLN A 677 -9.50 2.52 17.39
CA GLN A 677 -8.19 2.60 18.04
C GLN A 677 -7.05 2.83 17.03
N GLN A 678 -7.12 2.25 15.83
CA GLN A 678 -6.15 2.52 14.75
C GLN A 678 -6.26 3.96 14.19
N ALA A 679 -7.46 4.52 14.12
CA ALA A 679 -7.67 5.90 13.67
C ALA A 679 -7.02 6.95 14.61
N THR A 680 -6.92 6.64 15.90
CA THR A 680 -6.35 7.55 16.92
C THR A 680 -4.81 7.52 16.94
N ILE A 681 -4.19 6.42 16.48
CA ILE A 681 -2.73 6.28 16.39
C ILE A 681 -2.17 7.03 15.17
N ASN A 682 -2.90 7.06 14.05
CA ASN A 682 -2.47 7.75 12.83
C ASN A 682 -2.60 9.28 12.90
N ALA A 683 -3.46 9.81 13.79
CA ALA A 683 -3.61 11.25 14.01
C ALA A 683 -2.44 11.85 14.82
N ASN A 684 -1.84 11.10 15.75
CA ASN A 684 -0.75 11.59 16.61
C ASN A 684 0.64 11.50 15.96
N ALA A 685 0.81 10.76 14.86
CA ALA A 685 2.06 10.69 14.12
C ALA A 685 2.28 11.86 13.13
N THR A 686 1.20 12.58 12.77
CA THR A 686 1.26 13.66 11.75
C THR A 686 1.55 15.05 12.35
N ILE A 687 1.49 15.21 13.67
CA ILE A 687 1.60 16.51 14.36
C ILE A 687 3.06 16.90 14.72
N ILE A 688 4.06 16.03 14.54
CA ILE A 688 5.46 16.35 14.86
C ILE A 688 6.27 16.81 13.62
N GLY A 689 5.69 16.79 12.40
CA GLY A 689 6.43 17.03 11.16
C GLY A 689 6.43 18.45 10.58
N SER A 690 5.73 19.43 11.17
CA SER A 690 5.54 20.74 10.51
C SER A 690 5.50 21.91 11.49
N THR A 691 6.65 22.22 12.09
CA THR A 691 6.92 23.58 12.58
C THR A 691 8.42 23.81 12.59
N LEU A 692 8.94 24.35 11.49
CA LEU A 692 10.09 25.24 11.46
C LEU A 692 10.25 25.72 10.02
N ILE A 693 9.88 26.98 9.77
CA ILE A 693 10.53 28.01 8.93
C ILE A 693 9.47 29.08 8.61
N ALA A 694 9.56 30.23 9.28
CA ALA A 694 9.57 31.57 8.65
C ALA A 694 9.42 32.70 9.70
N GLY A 695 10.45 33.54 9.80
CA GLY A 695 10.30 34.99 9.62
C GLY A 695 9.89 35.88 10.79
N THR A 696 10.90 36.38 11.53
CA THR A 696 11.17 37.79 11.87
C THR A 696 10.10 38.86 11.57
N GLU A 697 9.58 39.58 12.60
CA GLU A 697 9.96 40.97 12.99
C GLU A 697 8.90 41.66 13.89
N GLN A 698 9.42 42.43 14.86
CA GLN A 698 8.84 43.58 15.59
C GLN A 698 7.65 43.42 16.55
N ALA A 699 7.94 43.49 17.86
CA ALA A 699 7.43 44.58 18.73
C ALA A 699 8.14 44.61 20.10
N ARG A 700 8.56 45.83 20.49
CA ARG A 700 9.09 46.21 21.80
C ARG A 700 8.09 45.95 22.93
N ALA A 701 8.57 45.53 24.12
CA ALA A 701 8.20 46.14 25.41
C ALA A 701 8.98 45.55 26.62
N THR A 702 9.79 46.42 27.22
CA THR A 702 10.07 46.59 28.67
C THR A 702 10.64 45.46 29.56
N VAL A 703 11.84 45.79 30.03
CA VAL A 703 12.62 45.32 31.19
C VAL A 703 11.80 45.17 32.48
N ASN A 704 12.04 44.08 33.22
CA ASN A 704 12.20 44.14 34.68
C ASN A 704 13.08 42.98 35.19
N TYR A 705 14.18 43.35 35.86
CA TYR A 705 15.10 42.49 36.61
C TYR A 705 14.48 42.06 37.94
N PHE A 706 14.63 40.80 38.36
CA PHE A 706 14.90 40.44 39.76
C PHE A 706 15.60 39.07 39.88
N ASN A 707 16.90 39.15 40.20
CA ASN A 707 17.68 38.42 41.21
C ASN A 707 17.55 36.88 41.40
N THR A 708 18.66 36.22 41.03
CA THR A 708 19.40 35.12 41.66
C THR A 708 18.87 34.43 42.92
N GLN A 709 18.87 33.09 42.91
CA GLN A 709 19.47 32.27 43.97
C GLN A 709 19.85 30.86 43.50
N THR A 710 21.13 30.55 43.62
CA THR A 710 21.77 29.24 43.55
C THR A 710 21.55 28.50 44.87
N ALA A 711 21.23 27.20 44.88
CA ALA A 711 21.77 26.24 45.86
C ALA A 711 21.28 24.78 45.66
N THR A 712 22.29 23.90 45.51
CA THR A 712 22.44 22.53 46.03
C THR A 712 21.72 21.31 45.45
N TYR A 713 22.59 20.31 45.30
CA TYR A 713 22.49 18.95 44.82
C TYR A 713 22.03 17.98 45.93
N GLN A 714 21.05 17.11 45.65
CA GLN A 714 21.04 15.72 46.14
C GLN A 714 19.94 14.90 45.42
N PRO A 715 20.24 13.67 44.95
CA PRO A 715 19.25 12.83 44.25
C PRO A 715 18.53 11.88 45.22
N PRO A 716 17.23 11.62 45.00
CA PRO A 716 16.63 10.36 45.43
C PRO A 716 16.10 9.51 44.27
N SER A 717 16.22 8.20 44.49
CA SER A 717 15.80 7.05 43.69
C SER A 717 14.40 7.14 43.05
N PRO A 718 14.15 6.42 41.94
CA PRO A 718 12.89 6.48 41.21
C PRO A 718 11.81 5.71 41.97
N THR A 719 10.64 6.32 42.14
CA THR A 719 9.43 5.62 42.58
C THR A 719 8.26 6.00 41.69
N SER A 720 7.43 4.99 41.44
CA SER A 720 6.38 4.82 40.46
C SER A 720 5.27 5.88 40.42
N ARG A 721 4.87 6.20 39.17
CA ARG A 721 3.53 6.57 38.69
C ARG A 721 2.94 7.91 39.15
N PRO A 722 2.76 8.88 38.23
CA PRO A 722 1.79 9.95 38.42
C PRO A 722 0.44 9.60 37.78
N THR A 723 -0.60 9.91 38.55
CA THR A 723 -2.02 10.00 38.20
C THR A 723 -2.26 11.08 37.14
N GLU A 724 -3.10 10.79 36.14
CA GLU A 724 -3.50 11.76 35.12
C GLU A 724 -4.27 12.93 35.73
N THR A 725 -3.81 14.14 35.42
CA THR A 725 -4.48 15.40 35.71
C THR A 725 -5.29 15.79 34.48
N ASN A 726 -6.62 15.87 34.62
CA ASN A 726 -7.50 16.33 33.55
C ASN A 726 -7.17 17.76 33.15
N THR A 727 -6.68 17.94 31.94
CA THR A 727 -6.54 19.24 31.27
C THR A 727 -7.87 19.59 30.58
N PRO A 728 -8.39 20.82 30.67
CA PRO A 728 -9.63 21.18 30.00
C PRO A 728 -9.49 21.05 28.48
N THR A 729 -10.47 20.39 27.87
CA THR A 729 -10.64 20.18 26.43
C THR A 729 -10.58 21.52 25.69
N ALA A 730 -9.63 21.66 24.75
CA ALA A 730 -9.63 22.75 23.79
C ALA A 730 -10.88 22.64 22.89
N THR A 731 -11.67 23.72 22.86
CA THR A 731 -12.75 23.90 21.89
C THR A 731 -12.15 23.92 20.47
N PRO A 732 -12.66 23.15 19.50
CA PRO A 732 -12.15 23.18 18.15
C PRO A 732 -12.46 24.53 17.50
N THR A 733 -11.43 25.22 17.03
CA THR A 733 -11.54 26.44 16.23
C THR A 733 -12.26 26.10 14.93
N GLU A 734 -13.44 26.69 14.72
CA GLU A 734 -14.18 26.62 13.47
C GLU A 734 -13.34 27.28 12.37
N ILE A 735 -12.98 26.54 11.31
CA ILE A 735 -12.27 27.10 10.15
C ILE A 735 -13.28 27.95 9.37
N GLU A 736 -13.17 29.26 9.48
CA GLU A 736 -14.05 30.22 8.80
C GLU A 736 -13.73 30.24 7.30
N PHE A 737 -14.63 29.69 6.48
CA PHE A 737 -14.56 29.78 5.01
C PHE A 737 -15.38 30.99 4.53
N LEU A 738 -14.88 31.69 3.50
CA LEU A 738 -15.46 32.94 3.00
C LEU A 738 -16.85 32.77 2.39
N CYS A 739 -17.07 31.66 1.69
CA CYS A 739 -18.31 31.31 1.01
C CYS A 739 -18.25 29.87 0.49
N ARG A 740 -19.38 29.35 0.00
CA ARG A 740 -19.49 28.05 -0.65
C ARG A 740 -19.80 28.24 -2.14
N VAL A 741 -19.11 27.47 -2.97
CA VAL A 741 -19.20 27.52 -4.43
C VAL A 741 -19.44 26.13 -5.00
N VAL A 742 -20.01 26.06 -6.20
CA VAL A 742 -20.25 24.82 -6.92
C VAL A 742 -19.69 24.90 -8.34
N ASN A 743 -19.12 23.80 -8.83
CA ASN A 743 -18.62 23.74 -10.20
C ASN A 743 -19.78 23.80 -11.23
N ARG A 744 -19.77 24.81 -12.11
CA ARG A 744 -20.75 25.03 -13.18
C ARG A 744 -20.23 24.70 -14.58
N ASP A 745 -18.98 24.24 -14.69
CA ASP A 745 -18.35 23.97 -15.98
C ASP A 745 -18.90 22.69 -16.62
N PHE A 746 -19.81 22.87 -17.59
CA PHE A 746 -20.53 21.78 -18.27
C PHE A 746 -19.61 20.83 -19.06
N ASP A 747 -18.38 21.25 -19.35
CA ASP A 747 -17.38 20.44 -20.04
C ASP A 747 -16.64 19.48 -19.08
N GLY A 748 -16.99 19.50 -17.78
CA GLY A 748 -16.60 18.47 -16.80
C GLY A 748 -15.13 18.47 -16.38
N THR A 749 -14.33 19.45 -16.79
CA THR A 749 -12.87 19.47 -16.57
C THR A 749 -12.38 20.72 -15.85
N LEU A 750 -13.03 21.10 -14.74
CA LEU A 750 -12.57 22.23 -13.94
C LEU A 750 -11.27 21.88 -13.19
N ARG A 751 -10.16 22.44 -13.67
CA ARG A 751 -8.81 22.16 -13.17
C ARG A 751 -8.50 22.96 -11.91
N VAL A 752 -8.22 22.26 -10.83
CA VAL A 752 -7.73 22.80 -9.56
C VAL A 752 -6.21 22.87 -9.64
N ARG A 753 -5.62 24.03 -9.37
CA ARG A 753 -4.18 24.31 -9.58
C ARG A 753 -3.45 24.64 -8.30
N SER A 754 -2.13 24.50 -8.31
CA SER A 754 -1.25 24.82 -7.18
C SER A 754 -1.10 26.31 -6.90
N LEU A 755 -1.29 27.15 -7.92
CA LEU A 755 -1.14 28.61 -7.87
C LEU A 755 -2.31 29.28 -8.60
N PRO A 756 -2.66 30.54 -8.29
CA PRO A 756 -3.70 31.34 -8.95
C PRO A 756 -3.27 31.78 -10.36
N SER A 757 -2.82 30.84 -11.19
CA SER A 757 -2.26 31.12 -12.50
C SER A 757 -2.63 30.02 -13.47
N THR A 758 -2.83 30.40 -14.73
CA THR A 758 -3.04 29.43 -15.82
C THR A 758 -1.79 28.56 -16.08
N ALA A 759 -0.61 29.02 -15.66
CA ALA A 759 0.64 28.27 -15.70
C ALA A 759 0.86 27.35 -14.48
N GLY A 760 0.03 27.47 -13.42
CA GLY A 760 0.13 26.62 -12.23
C GLY A 760 -0.14 25.14 -12.55
N SER A 761 0.62 24.23 -11.92
CA SER A 761 0.43 22.78 -12.09
C SER A 761 -0.97 22.36 -11.64
N GLN A 762 -1.58 21.44 -12.38
CA GLN A 762 -2.89 20.89 -12.03
C GLN A 762 -2.74 19.90 -10.87
N ILE A 763 -3.39 20.20 -9.74
CA ILE A 763 -3.47 19.32 -8.57
C ILE A 763 -4.58 18.30 -8.74
N SER A 764 -5.75 18.73 -9.20
CA SER A 764 -6.94 17.87 -9.30
C SER A 764 -7.92 18.38 -10.35
N ILE A 765 -8.92 17.56 -10.66
CA ILE A 765 -10.09 17.96 -11.46
C ILE A 765 -11.30 17.92 -10.53
N MET A 766 -11.99 19.04 -10.42
CA MET A 766 -13.20 19.16 -9.62
C MET A 766 -14.39 18.67 -10.44
N PRO A 767 -15.14 17.63 -10.01
CA PRO A 767 -16.29 17.12 -10.75
C PRO A 767 -17.40 18.16 -10.93
N LEU A 768 -18.21 18.01 -11.97
CA LEU A 768 -19.38 18.86 -12.19
C LEU A 768 -20.37 18.74 -11.01
N ARG A 769 -20.94 19.88 -10.58
CA ARG A 769 -21.82 19.99 -9.39
C ARG A 769 -21.17 19.63 -8.04
N GLN A 770 -19.86 19.39 -7.99
CA GLN A 770 -19.16 19.28 -6.71
C GLN A 770 -19.22 20.63 -5.99
N ALA A 771 -19.52 20.63 -4.69
CA ALA A 771 -19.44 21.83 -3.84
C ALA A 771 -18.06 21.93 -3.19
N ALA A 772 -17.57 23.15 -3.01
CA ALA A 772 -16.32 23.45 -2.34
C ALA A 772 -16.45 24.71 -1.47
N ASP A 773 -15.67 24.76 -0.39
CA ASP A 773 -15.59 25.90 0.51
C ASP A 773 -14.41 26.79 0.08
N VAL A 774 -14.65 28.10 -0.04
CA VAL A 774 -13.63 29.08 -0.44
C VAL A 774 -12.87 29.54 0.80
N LEU A 775 -11.58 29.28 0.82
CA LEU A 775 -10.70 29.67 1.93
C LEU A 775 -10.13 31.08 1.72
N GLN A 776 -9.77 31.40 0.47
CA GLN A 776 -9.14 32.67 0.11
C GLN A 776 -9.50 33.07 -1.32
N GLN A 777 -9.40 34.36 -1.61
CA GLN A 777 -9.55 34.93 -2.94
C GLN A 777 -8.37 35.86 -3.28
N GLN A 778 -7.89 35.83 -4.51
CA GLN A 778 -6.83 36.73 -4.99
C GLN A 778 -6.90 36.93 -6.52
N LEU A 779 -6.25 37.98 -7.02
CA LEU A 779 -6.05 38.19 -8.45
C LEU A 779 -4.88 37.35 -8.95
N GLY A 780 -5.10 36.63 -10.05
CA GLY A 780 -4.08 35.83 -10.72
C GLY A 780 -3.18 36.63 -11.65
N ASP A 781 -2.21 35.96 -12.26
CA ASP A 781 -1.33 36.51 -13.30
C ASP A 781 -2.08 36.97 -14.56
N ASP A 782 -3.26 36.38 -14.79
CA ASP A 782 -4.21 36.74 -15.84
C ASP A 782 -5.12 37.93 -15.47
N ASN A 783 -4.88 38.58 -14.33
CA ASN A 783 -5.67 39.68 -13.77
C ASN A 783 -7.16 39.32 -13.58
N ARG A 784 -7.46 38.02 -13.38
CA ARG A 784 -8.80 37.51 -13.05
C ARG A 784 -8.87 37.06 -11.61
N LEU A 785 -10.08 36.92 -11.09
CA LEU A 785 -10.32 36.45 -9.72
C LEU A 785 -10.17 34.94 -9.61
N TRP A 786 -9.34 34.50 -8.67
CA TRP A 786 -9.13 33.09 -8.33
C TRP A 786 -9.56 32.83 -6.89
N PHE A 787 -10.20 31.69 -6.68
CA PHE A 787 -10.59 31.17 -5.38
C PHE A 787 -9.70 29.99 -5.00
N GLN A 788 -9.14 30.02 -3.79
CA GLN A 788 -8.59 28.85 -3.16
C GLN A 788 -9.75 28.08 -2.55
N ILE A 789 -10.04 26.92 -3.12
CA ILE A 789 -11.14 26.08 -2.72
C ILE A 789 -10.64 24.87 -1.95
N SER A 790 -11.48 24.37 -1.06
CA SER A 790 -11.30 23.11 -0.35
C SER A 790 -12.53 22.23 -0.53
N TYR A 791 -12.34 20.99 -0.97
CA TYR A 791 -13.43 20.01 -1.08
C TYR A 791 -12.94 18.60 -0.81
N ASN A 792 -13.85 17.75 -0.36
CA ASN A 792 -13.56 16.36 -0.03
C ASN A 792 -13.72 15.46 -1.26
N VAL A 793 -12.73 14.60 -1.49
CA VAL A 793 -12.76 13.47 -2.42
C VAL A 793 -12.50 12.18 -1.64
N VAL A 794 -12.72 11.03 -2.29
CA VAL A 794 -12.54 9.71 -1.66
C VAL A 794 -11.12 9.50 -1.11
N SER A 795 -10.11 10.15 -1.70
CA SER A 795 -8.70 10.08 -1.29
C SER A 795 -8.25 11.15 -0.28
N GLY A 796 -9.16 12.00 0.22
CA GLY A 796 -8.84 13.06 1.19
C GLY A 796 -9.40 14.43 0.81
N GLN A 797 -8.96 15.47 1.53
CA GLN A 797 -9.34 16.86 1.24
C GLN A 797 -8.38 17.44 0.20
N VAL A 798 -8.92 18.01 -0.88
CA VAL A 798 -8.14 18.68 -1.92
C VAL A 798 -8.26 20.18 -1.71
N VAL A 799 -7.11 20.85 -1.62
CA VAL A 799 -7.00 22.31 -1.53
C VAL A 799 -6.23 22.83 -2.73
N GLY A 800 -6.78 23.84 -3.42
CA GLY A 800 -6.09 24.46 -4.54
C GLY A 800 -6.89 25.59 -5.20
N TRP A 801 -6.31 26.19 -6.24
CA TRP A 801 -6.80 27.40 -6.89
C TRP A 801 -7.62 27.11 -8.13
N VAL A 802 -8.75 27.80 -8.25
CA VAL A 802 -9.66 27.71 -9.39
C VAL A 802 -10.14 29.12 -9.77
N ARG A 803 -10.32 29.37 -11.07
CA ARG A 803 -10.88 30.65 -11.55
C ARG A 803 -12.34 30.79 -11.15
N ALA A 804 -12.68 31.93 -10.56
CA ALA A 804 -14.03 32.22 -10.06
C ALA A 804 -15.10 32.17 -11.17
N ASP A 805 -14.73 32.46 -12.43
CA ASP A 805 -15.65 32.48 -13.59
C ASP A 805 -16.31 31.12 -13.88
N TYR A 806 -15.70 30.02 -13.44
CA TYR A 806 -16.21 28.66 -13.64
C TYR A 806 -17.04 28.13 -12.47
N LEU A 807 -17.18 28.95 -11.42
CA LEU A 807 -17.82 28.59 -10.17
C LEU A 807 -19.11 29.38 -10.00
N GLU A 808 -20.15 28.72 -9.51
CA GLU A 808 -21.39 29.35 -9.10
C GLU A 808 -21.40 29.50 -7.57
N GLN A 809 -21.65 30.71 -7.08
CA GLN A 809 -21.67 30.99 -5.65
C GLN A 809 -22.98 30.50 -5.04
N GLN A 810 -22.92 29.51 -4.15
CA GLN A 810 -24.08 29.07 -3.36
C GLN A 810 -24.34 30.00 -2.18
N THR A 811 -23.26 30.53 -1.60
CA THR A 811 -23.32 31.66 -0.68
C THR A 811 -22.47 32.80 -1.23
N THR A 812 -22.91 34.04 -1.05
CA THR A 812 -22.25 35.21 -1.63
C THR A 812 -20.88 35.43 -0.99
N CYS A 813 -19.83 35.41 -1.80
CA CYS A 813 -18.47 35.69 -1.34
C CYS A 813 -18.29 37.20 -1.08
N PRO A 814 -17.54 37.59 -0.03
CA PRO A 814 -17.20 38.99 0.20
C PRO A 814 -16.38 39.55 -0.98
N PRO A 815 -16.50 40.83 -1.34
CA PRO A 815 -15.71 41.43 -2.41
C PRO A 815 -14.20 41.36 -2.11
N LEU A 816 -13.37 41.26 -3.15
CA LEU A 816 -11.90 41.32 -3.02
C LEU A 816 -11.51 42.70 -2.47
N ASN A 817 -10.88 42.74 -1.29
CA ASN A 817 -10.36 43.97 -0.68
C ASN A 817 -9.09 44.46 -1.36
#